data_AF-H2L3P8-F1
#
_entry.id   AF-H2L3P8-F1
#
_cell.length_a   1.000
_cell.length_b   1.000
_cell.length_c   1.000
_cell.angle_alpha   90.00
_cell.angle_beta   90.00
_cell.angle_gamma   90.00
#
_symmetry.space_group_name_H-M   'P 1'
#
loop_
_entity.id
_entity.type
_entity.pdbx_description
1 polymer ?
#
loop_
_entity_poly.entity_id
_entity_poly.type
_entity_poly.pdbx_seq_one_letter_code
_entity_poly.pdbx_strand_id
1 'polypeptide(L)'
;QRLHEQEAVQKRTFTKWINSHLEKMNDLFEDIKDGVKLLALLEVLSGQRLPCEQGRHLKRIHWVSNISTALKFLEGRKIKLVNIHATDVADGRPSIVLGLIWTIILYFQIEELTSNLPALQAFSNSSSSVDSLTSSETGSPPVKRKVLHKFQGNAKKVLLRWVQCTAAKHHGIEVKDFGPSWRDGVAFQSMVHAIRPDLVDMEEVRRRSNRENLEEAFSLAENELGIPRLLDPEDVDVDKPDEKSIMTYVAQFLKHYPNPGPAAGQQEVLLWPADCNLTREERKMLRELKVFLDQLEKDVLRAQGSDGNLSDKYQVFKHFHVQFEMKKKQAEPLLQPVHPDGKLSVDQALVKQAWDHVSARLLDWHIHLDKSLPGPLGSIGAWLHRAEMALREDFPLHHAPEETANVLHRKLQQHQDVLKNLEVHRRTFQQIHKDRSVHGVPVPPEQLQDMAERFNFVSAHSHSHLIQLEFWEMKYRLTAFLLLAESKLKSWIIKYGRRDSVELLLRSYLTFTEGQRFFEQYEVLFTALQRAAEVYVKSDSADEAEGVSKFLADATVQWKNLALEVRSVRSMLEEVICNWEKYGSTVAALQAWLEDAEQVLGQSENIKRDFFRNLSHWIQQHMDMNDAGNFLIETCDETVSRDLKQQLLLLNGRWRELFIKVKHVRTPPPPPPPPSPPNPAALLLVYSTAEQMRWTNSGRTTRTP
;
A
#
# COMPACT_ATOMS: atom_id res chain seq x y z
N GLN A 1 -9.18 21.81 -31.62
CA GLN A 1 -10.01 20.91 -32.44
C GLN A 1 -9.62 19.44 -32.25
N ARG A 2 -8.43 18.99 -32.68
CA ARG A 2 -7.99 17.58 -32.53
C ARG A 2 -7.98 17.00 -31.10
N LEU A 3 -7.56 17.78 -30.09
CA LEU A 3 -7.61 17.36 -28.68
C LEU A 3 -9.06 17.12 -28.20
N HIS A 4 -10.00 17.95 -28.64
CA HIS A 4 -11.42 17.80 -28.29
C HIS A 4 -12.06 16.59 -29.00
N GLU A 5 -11.61 16.25 -30.20
CA GLU A 5 -12.05 15.05 -30.91
C GLU A 5 -11.60 13.78 -30.17
N GLN A 6 -10.34 13.71 -29.74
CA GLN A 6 -9.84 12.58 -28.94
C GLN A 6 -10.52 12.48 -27.57
N GLU A 7 -10.76 13.61 -26.89
CA GLU A 7 -11.53 13.63 -25.64
C GLU A 7 -12.97 13.13 -25.84
N ALA A 8 -13.60 13.46 -26.97
CA ALA A 8 -14.95 12.99 -27.29
C ALA A 8 -14.99 11.47 -27.55
N VAL A 9 -14.02 10.93 -28.27
CA VAL A 9 -13.88 9.48 -28.51
C VAL A 9 -13.63 8.73 -27.19
N GLN A 10 -12.70 9.23 -26.36
CA GLN A 10 -12.45 8.65 -25.03
C GLN A 10 -13.69 8.71 -24.15
N LYS A 11 -14.41 9.84 -24.14
CA LYS A 11 -15.66 9.98 -23.39
C LYS A 11 -16.67 8.92 -23.82
N ARG A 12 -16.93 8.73 -25.11
CA ARG A 12 -17.85 7.70 -25.62
C ARG A 12 -17.41 6.30 -25.23
N THR A 13 -16.15 5.96 -25.50
CA THR A 13 -15.59 4.63 -25.24
C THR A 13 -15.64 4.29 -23.76
N PHE A 14 -15.21 5.21 -22.88
CA PHE A 14 -15.23 5.00 -21.44
C PHE A 14 -16.65 4.98 -20.87
N THR A 15 -17.58 5.75 -21.43
CA THR A 15 -19.01 5.67 -21.04
C THR A 15 -19.58 4.30 -21.39
N LYS A 16 -19.36 3.80 -22.61
CA LYS A 16 -19.78 2.44 -23.03
C LYS A 16 -19.14 1.36 -22.15
N TRP A 17 -17.87 1.54 -21.77
CA TRP A 17 -17.16 0.63 -20.87
C TRP A 17 -17.73 0.63 -19.44
N ILE A 18 -18.05 1.79 -18.86
CA ILE A 18 -18.71 1.86 -17.55
C ILE A 18 -20.08 1.18 -17.61
N ASN A 19 -20.84 1.41 -18.69
CA ASN A 19 -22.14 0.80 -18.91
C ASN A 19 -22.09 -0.72 -19.09
N SER A 20 -20.94 -1.32 -19.39
CA SER A 20 -20.80 -2.79 -19.38
C SER A 20 -20.61 -3.36 -17.96
N HIS A 21 -20.43 -2.51 -16.94
CA HIS A 21 -20.23 -2.91 -15.54
C HIS A 21 -21.35 -2.41 -14.60
N LEU A 22 -22.05 -1.33 -14.97
CA LEU A 22 -23.06 -0.66 -14.16
C LEU A 22 -24.36 -0.38 -14.93
N GLU A 23 -25.37 0.10 -14.23
CA GLU A 23 -26.57 0.71 -14.83
C GLU A 23 -26.22 1.94 -15.69
N LYS A 24 -27.12 2.27 -16.62
CA LYS A 24 -26.89 3.23 -17.70
C LYS A 24 -26.39 4.62 -17.22
N MET A 25 -25.23 5.01 -17.73
CA MET A 25 -24.64 6.35 -17.69
C MET A 25 -24.88 7.05 -19.03
N ASN A 26 -25.36 8.29 -18.98
CA ASN A 26 -25.67 9.09 -20.17
C ASN A 26 -24.55 10.06 -20.51
N ASP A 27 -24.07 10.82 -19.52
CA ASP A 27 -22.95 11.74 -19.69
C ASP A 27 -21.91 11.51 -18.59
N LEU A 28 -20.74 10.98 -18.98
CA LEU A 28 -19.64 10.71 -18.05
C LEU A 28 -19.22 11.90 -17.19
N PHE A 29 -19.21 13.12 -17.73
CA PHE A 29 -18.70 14.28 -16.99
C PHE A 29 -19.70 14.83 -15.99
N GLU A 30 -20.99 14.56 -16.18
CA GLU A 30 -22.05 14.96 -15.25
C GLU A 30 -22.37 13.84 -14.25
N ASP A 31 -22.52 12.61 -14.73
CA ASP A 31 -22.97 11.47 -13.93
C ASP A 31 -21.91 10.95 -12.93
N ILE A 32 -20.65 11.38 -13.06
CA ILE A 32 -19.56 11.01 -12.14
C ILE A 32 -19.43 11.98 -10.96
N LYS A 33 -20.02 13.19 -11.05
CA LYS A 33 -19.73 14.32 -10.16
C LYS A 33 -20.07 14.05 -8.69
N ASP A 34 -21.10 13.26 -8.42
CA ASP A 34 -21.54 12.95 -7.05
C ASP A 34 -20.73 11.82 -6.39
N GLY A 35 -19.84 11.17 -7.14
CA GLY A 35 -19.01 10.06 -6.70
C GLY A 35 -19.74 8.72 -6.50
N VAL A 36 -21.06 8.66 -6.65
CA VAL A 36 -21.86 7.46 -6.36
C VAL A 36 -21.59 6.38 -7.41
N LYS A 37 -21.70 6.72 -8.70
CA LYS A 37 -21.39 5.78 -9.79
C LYS A 37 -19.91 5.39 -9.81
N LEU A 38 -19.01 6.30 -9.42
CA LEU A 38 -17.58 6.01 -9.30
C LEU A 38 -17.31 4.97 -8.21
N LEU A 39 -17.92 5.11 -7.04
CA LEU A 39 -17.81 4.13 -5.95
C LEU A 39 -18.42 2.79 -6.36
N ALA A 40 -19.63 2.78 -6.93
CA ALA A 40 -20.28 1.56 -7.40
C ALA A 40 -19.43 0.82 -8.44
N LEU A 41 -18.80 1.55 -9.36
CA LEU A 41 -17.89 0.97 -10.36
C LEU A 41 -16.71 0.27 -9.66
N LEU A 42 -16.10 0.93 -8.68
CA LEU A 42 -14.99 0.35 -7.91
C LEU A 42 -15.45 -0.85 -7.08
N GLU A 43 -16.67 -0.85 -6.53
CA GLU A 43 -17.21 -2.02 -5.82
C GLU A 43 -17.31 -3.23 -6.77
N VAL A 44 -17.89 -3.03 -7.96
CA VAL A 44 -18.06 -4.09 -8.97
C VAL A 44 -16.72 -4.62 -9.46
N LEU A 45 -15.77 -3.74 -9.76
CA LEU A 45 -14.45 -4.13 -10.27
C LEU A 45 -13.58 -4.81 -9.20
N SER A 46 -13.78 -4.45 -7.93
CA SER A 46 -12.91 -4.92 -6.84
C SER A 46 -13.49 -6.04 -5.98
N GLY A 47 -14.80 -6.27 -6.06
CA GLY A 47 -15.54 -7.19 -5.18
C GLY A 47 -15.68 -6.69 -3.73
N GLN A 48 -15.28 -5.45 -3.43
CA GLN A 48 -15.28 -4.89 -2.07
C GLN A 48 -16.34 -3.80 -1.91
N ARG A 49 -17.05 -3.80 -0.78
CA ARG A 49 -17.99 -2.73 -0.42
C ARG A 49 -17.24 -1.48 0.03
N LEU A 50 -17.65 -0.32 -0.48
CA LEU A 50 -17.05 0.98 -0.17
C LEU A 50 -18.05 1.88 0.57
N PRO A 51 -17.60 2.62 1.60
CA PRO A 51 -18.45 3.62 2.25
C PRO A 51 -18.95 4.65 1.23
N CYS A 52 -20.25 4.82 1.14
CA CYS A 52 -20.88 5.77 0.24
C CYS A 52 -21.90 6.61 1.00
N GLU A 53 -21.77 7.93 0.95
CA GLU A 53 -22.79 8.84 1.45
C GLU A 53 -23.98 8.82 0.49
N GLN A 54 -25.14 8.37 0.99
CA GLN A 54 -26.38 8.23 0.22
C GLN A 54 -27.48 9.13 0.81
N GLY A 55 -28.29 9.76 -0.05
CA GLY A 55 -29.43 10.58 0.39
C GLY A 55 -30.13 11.32 -0.76
N ARG A 56 -31.39 11.71 -0.54
CA ARG A 56 -32.23 12.40 -1.56
C ARG A 56 -31.70 13.77 -1.99
N HIS A 57 -30.78 14.38 -1.23
CA HIS A 57 -30.20 15.70 -1.50
C HIS A 57 -28.69 15.72 -1.22
N LEU A 58 -27.90 15.08 -2.08
CA LEU A 58 -26.45 15.21 -2.03
C LEU A 58 -26.04 16.66 -2.38
N LYS A 59 -25.24 17.27 -1.52
CA LYS A 59 -24.61 18.56 -1.76
C LYS A 59 -23.17 18.33 -2.21
N ARG A 60 -22.56 19.34 -2.84
CA ARG A 60 -21.16 19.30 -3.32
C ARG A 60 -20.14 18.80 -2.28
N ILE A 61 -20.35 19.07 -1.00
CA ILE A 61 -19.46 18.56 0.06
C ILE A 61 -19.51 17.02 0.17
N HIS A 62 -20.69 16.42 0.04
CA HIS A 62 -20.87 14.95 0.01
C HIS A 62 -20.27 14.35 -1.27
N TRP A 63 -20.38 15.06 -2.40
CA TRP A 63 -19.77 14.64 -3.67
C TRP A 63 -18.24 14.51 -3.54
N VAL A 64 -17.60 15.55 -2.99
CA VAL A 64 -16.15 15.56 -2.75
C VAL A 64 -15.76 14.49 -1.74
N SER A 65 -16.58 14.22 -0.72
CA SER A 65 -16.40 13.13 0.25
C SER A 65 -16.41 11.76 -0.44
N ASN A 66 -17.46 11.44 -1.21
CA ASN A 66 -17.57 10.20 -1.97
C ASN A 66 -16.40 9.99 -2.94
N ILE A 67 -16.04 11.02 -3.70
CA ILE A 67 -14.90 10.95 -4.61
C ILE A 67 -13.60 10.76 -3.84
N SER A 68 -13.42 11.45 -2.71
CA SER A 68 -12.24 11.29 -1.86
C SER A 68 -12.13 9.86 -1.30
N THR A 69 -13.24 9.20 -0.97
CA THR A 69 -13.27 7.77 -0.62
C THR A 69 -12.81 6.90 -1.79
N ALA A 70 -13.28 7.17 -3.01
CA ALA A 70 -12.83 6.47 -4.21
C ALA A 70 -11.33 6.65 -4.48
N LEU A 71 -10.81 7.88 -4.38
CA LEU A 71 -9.38 8.15 -4.60
C LEU A 71 -8.50 7.49 -3.52
N LYS A 72 -8.90 7.56 -2.24
CA LYS A 72 -8.21 6.87 -1.13
C LYS A 72 -8.18 5.36 -1.33
N PHE A 73 -9.27 4.78 -1.84
CA PHE A 73 -9.31 3.35 -2.17
C PHE A 73 -8.29 2.97 -3.25
N LEU A 74 -8.19 3.77 -4.31
CA LEU A 74 -7.20 3.57 -5.37
C LEU A 74 -5.76 3.72 -4.84
N GLU A 75 -5.51 4.75 -4.01
CA GLU A 75 -4.21 4.96 -3.36
C GLU A 75 -3.83 3.81 -2.41
N GLY A 76 -4.81 3.26 -1.67
CA GLY A 76 -4.63 2.09 -0.81
C GLY A 76 -4.19 0.84 -1.57
N ARG A 77 -4.57 0.73 -2.86
CA ARG A 77 -4.07 -0.31 -3.78
C ARG A 77 -2.75 0.04 -4.47
N LYS A 78 -2.05 1.07 -3.98
CA LYS A 78 -0.78 1.60 -4.51
C LYS A 78 -0.88 2.16 -5.93
N ILE A 79 -2.08 2.56 -6.37
CA ILE A 79 -2.29 3.20 -7.67
C ILE A 79 -1.89 4.67 -7.56
N LYS A 80 -1.03 5.13 -8.47
CA LYS A 80 -0.54 6.53 -8.46
C LYS A 80 -1.52 7.46 -9.17
N LEU A 81 -2.12 8.37 -8.42
CA LEU A 81 -3.02 9.40 -8.93
C LEU A 81 -2.25 10.73 -9.10
N VAL A 82 -1.68 10.94 -10.28
CA VAL A 82 -0.89 12.17 -10.56
C VAL A 82 -1.83 13.27 -11.05
N ASN A 83 -1.91 14.38 -10.31
CA ASN A 83 -2.73 15.55 -10.65
C ASN A 83 -4.24 15.27 -10.76
N ILE A 84 -4.76 14.33 -9.97
CA ILE A 84 -6.19 14.04 -9.87
C ILE A 84 -6.65 14.39 -8.45
N HIS A 85 -7.45 15.44 -8.30
CA HIS A 85 -8.00 15.86 -7.01
C HIS A 85 -9.52 15.69 -6.98
N ALA A 86 -10.06 15.40 -5.80
CA ALA A 86 -11.49 15.11 -5.65
C ALA A 86 -12.41 16.28 -6.07
N THR A 87 -11.99 17.52 -5.81
CA THR A 87 -12.73 18.74 -6.21
C THR A 87 -12.90 18.83 -7.71
N ASP A 88 -11.88 18.43 -8.45
CA ASP A 88 -11.82 18.55 -9.91
C ASP A 88 -12.71 17.54 -10.62
N VAL A 89 -12.84 16.35 -10.03
CA VAL A 89 -13.76 15.32 -10.48
C VAL A 89 -15.19 15.72 -10.11
N ALA A 90 -15.42 16.30 -8.94
CA ALA A 90 -16.73 16.85 -8.53
C ALA A 90 -17.16 18.02 -9.42
N ASP A 91 -16.21 18.74 -10.02
CA ASP A 91 -16.43 19.75 -11.06
C ASP A 91 -16.66 19.19 -12.45
N GLY A 92 -16.46 17.89 -12.66
CA GLY A 92 -16.61 17.24 -13.97
C GLY A 92 -15.57 17.70 -14.99
N ARG A 93 -14.36 18.08 -14.55
CA ARG A 93 -13.31 18.57 -15.48
C ARG A 93 -12.91 17.46 -16.46
N PRO A 94 -13.15 17.61 -17.79
CA PRO A 94 -13.05 16.51 -18.76
C PRO A 94 -11.73 15.73 -18.71
N SER A 95 -10.59 16.42 -18.80
CA SER A 95 -9.27 15.79 -18.84
C SER A 95 -8.92 15.00 -17.58
N ILE A 96 -9.43 15.43 -16.42
CA ILE A 96 -9.19 14.76 -15.13
C ILE A 96 -10.11 13.59 -14.93
N VAL A 97 -11.39 13.71 -15.30
CA VAL A 97 -12.33 12.59 -15.29
C VAL A 97 -11.83 11.49 -16.23
N LEU A 98 -11.46 11.83 -17.48
CA LEU A 98 -10.90 10.86 -18.42
C LEU A 98 -9.58 10.26 -17.90
N GLY A 99 -8.72 11.06 -17.27
CA GLY A 99 -7.49 10.59 -16.63
C GLY A 99 -7.74 9.57 -15.51
N LEU A 100 -8.73 9.84 -14.66
CA LEU A 100 -9.14 8.95 -13.57
C LEU A 100 -9.72 7.63 -14.10
N ILE A 101 -10.69 7.70 -15.02
CA ILE A 101 -11.30 6.48 -15.59
C ILE A 101 -10.26 5.66 -16.35
N TRP A 102 -9.35 6.30 -17.11
CA TRP A 102 -8.24 5.59 -17.73
C TRP A 102 -7.36 4.86 -16.71
N THR A 103 -7.09 5.49 -15.57
CA THR A 103 -6.26 4.88 -14.51
C THR A 103 -6.95 3.65 -13.94
N ILE A 104 -8.28 3.70 -13.78
CA ILE A 104 -9.10 2.56 -13.33
C ILE A 104 -9.10 1.45 -14.39
N ILE A 105 -9.36 1.75 -15.66
CA ILE A 105 -9.32 0.76 -16.77
C ILE A 105 -7.94 0.11 -16.86
N LEU A 106 -6.89 0.93 -16.85
CA LEU A 106 -5.52 0.45 -16.94
C LEU A 106 -5.21 -0.55 -15.83
N TYR A 107 -5.61 -0.26 -14.58
CA TYR A 107 -5.30 -1.13 -13.45
C TYR A 107 -6.22 -2.37 -13.38
N PHE A 108 -7.54 -2.16 -13.30
CA PHE A 108 -8.52 -3.22 -13.05
C PHE A 108 -8.85 -4.07 -14.26
N GLN A 109 -8.49 -3.64 -15.47
CA GLN A 109 -8.70 -4.44 -16.66
C GLN A 109 -7.38 -4.80 -17.30
N ILE A 110 -6.59 -3.83 -17.73
CA ILE A 110 -5.45 -4.12 -18.60
C ILE A 110 -4.29 -4.75 -17.83
N GLU A 111 -3.86 -4.15 -16.72
CA GLU A 111 -2.79 -4.66 -15.86
C GLU A 111 -3.17 -5.98 -15.23
N GLU A 112 -4.41 -6.15 -14.75
CA GLU A 112 -4.89 -7.43 -14.23
C GLU A 112 -4.87 -8.53 -15.30
N LEU A 113 -5.44 -8.30 -16.49
CA LEU A 113 -5.45 -9.29 -17.57
C LEU A 113 -4.03 -9.62 -18.08
N THR A 114 -3.15 -8.63 -18.17
CA THR A 114 -1.78 -8.81 -18.68
C THR A 114 -0.81 -9.36 -17.63
N SER A 115 -1.06 -9.16 -16.35
CA SER A 115 -0.33 -9.85 -15.27
C SER A 115 -0.66 -11.34 -15.24
N ASN A 116 -1.87 -11.71 -15.65
CA ASN A 116 -2.31 -13.09 -15.78
C ASN A 116 -1.84 -13.79 -17.08
N LEU A 117 -0.95 -13.15 -17.87
CA LEU A 117 -0.30 -13.72 -19.06
C LEU A 117 1.20 -14.00 -18.83
N PRO A 118 1.58 -15.08 -18.11
CA PRO A 118 2.99 -15.39 -17.81
C PRO A 118 3.91 -15.53 -19.05
N ALA A 119 3.38 -15.89 -20.23
CA ALA A 119 4.18 -16.22 -21.43
C ALA A 119 4.99 -15.03 -21.92
N LEU A 120 4.39 -13.86 -21.79
CA LEU A 120 4.82 -12.66 -22.50
C LEU A 120 5.74 -11.81 -21.62
N GLN A 121 5.75 -12.03 -20.30
CA GLN A 121 6.69 -11.40 -19.36
C GLN A 121 8.10 -12.00 -19.45
N ALA A 122 8.23 -13.32 -19.72
CA ALA A 122 9.53 -13.97 -19.90
C ALA A 122 10.35 -13.39 -21.07
N PHE A 123 9.68 -12.94 -22.13
CA PHE A 123 10.29 -12.26 -23.28
C PHE A 123 10.39 -10.73 -23.13
N SER A 124 9.90 -10.16 -22.01
CA SER A 124 9.95 -8.70 -21.75
C SER A 124 11.25 -8.31 -21.02
N ASN A 125 11.89 -9.27 -20.35
CA ASN A 125 13.15 -9.06 -19.61
C ASN A 125 14.40 -9.20 -20.50
N SER A 126 14.26 -9.61 -21.76
CA SER A 126 15.36 -9.68 -22.73
C SER A 126 15.42 -8.42 -23.59
N SER A 127 15.92 -7.33 -23.02
CA SER A 127 16.45 -6.18 -23.76
C SER A 127 17.95 -6.10 -23.47
N SER A 128 18.71 -6.89 -24.22
CA SER A 128 20.16 -6.96 -24.18
C SER A 128 20.81 -5.63 -24.59
N SER A 129 21.77 -5.23 -23.76
CA SER A 129 22.95 -4.43 -24.03
C SER A 129 23.40 -4.41 -25.51
N VAL A 130 23.46 -3.21 -26.10
CA VAL A 130 24.51 -2.73 -27.02
C VAL A 130 24.29 -1.24 -27.27
N ASP A 131 25.19 -0.39 -26.81
CA ASP A 131 25.78 0.68 -27.62
C ASP A 131 26.97 1.29 -26.88
N SER A 132 28.12 1.23 -27.56
CA SER A 132 29.45 1.55 -27.07
C SER A 132 29.78 3.04 -27.20
N LEU A 133 30.53 3.53 -26.21
CA LEU A 133 31.58 4.55 -26.21
C LEU A 133 31.74 5.42 -27.49
N THR A 134 31.55 6.74 -27.36
CA THR A 134 32.52 7.78 -27.78
C THR A 134 32.21 9.16 -27.14
N SER A 135 33.24 9.70 -26.47
CA SER A 135 33.72 11.10 -26.47
C SER A 135 32.92 12.28 -25.88
N SER A 136 33.51 12.82 -24.81
CA SER A 136 33.90 14.24 -24.57
C SER A 136 32.89 15.32 -24.13
N GLU A 137 33.18 15.83 -22.93
CA GLU A 137 33.01 17.17 -22.32
C GLU A 137 32.37 18.32 -23.15
N THR A 138 31.34 18.99 -22.60
CA THR A 138 31.32 20.43 -22.15
C THR A 138 29.89 21.01 -22.00
N GLY A 139 29.63 21.71 -20.88
CA GLY A 139 28.86 22.98 -20.77
C GLY A 139 27.31 23.06 -20.89
N SER A 140 26.60 23.07 -19.74
CA SER A 140 25.37 23.83 -19.34
C SER A 140 24.06 23.82 -20.19
N PRO A 141 22.88 24.27 -19.68
CA PRO A 141 22.14 24.01 -18.42
C PRO A 141 20.76 23.29 -18.67
N PRO A 142 19.99 22.85 -17.65
CA PRO A 142 18.89 21.91 -17.87
C PRO A 142 17.57 22.61 -18.29
N VAL A 143 17.12 22.32 -19.51
CA VAL A 143 15.74 22.57 -19.95
C VAL A 143 14.83 21.47 -19.42
N LYS A 144 13.80 21.88 -18.68
CA LYS A 144 12.65 21.09 -18.18
C LYS A 144 12.22 20.02 -19.19
N ARG A 145 12.43 18.74 -18.87
CA ARG A 145 11.85 17.61 -19.63
C ARG A 145 11.09 16.66 -18.71
N LYS A 146 9.90 16.32 -19.20
CA LYS A 146 8.83 15.51 -18.62
C LYS A 146 9.35 14.21 -18.00
N VAL A 147 9.00 14.01 -16.73
CA VAL A 147 9.09 12.71 -16.06
C VAL A 147 7.97 11.83 -16.62
N LEU A 148 8.30 10.83 -17.44
CA LEU A 148 7.35 9.82 -17.91
C LEU A 148 7.59 8.47 -17.21
N HIS A 149 6.53 8.03 -16.53
CA HIS A 149 6.14 6.72 -16.00
C HIS A 149 7.02 5.50 -16.29
N LYS A 150 7.61 4.91 -15.23
CA LYS A 150 8.28 3.60 -15.24
C LYS A 150 7.35 2.38 -15.14
N PHE A 151 6.06 2.54 -14.80
CA PHE A 151 5.13 1.42 -14.58
C PHE A 151 4.18 1.14 -15.77
N GLN A 152 3.76 2.17 -16.49
CA GLN A 152 2.78 2.07 -17.59
C GLN A 152 3.27 1.26 -18.81
N GLY A 153 4.59 1.07 -18.93
CA GLY A 153 5.23 0.46 -20.08
C GLY A 153 5.06 -1.06 -20.18
N ASN A 154 4.81 -1.77 -19.07
CA ASN A 154 4.81 -3.24 -19.10
C ASN A 154 3.48 -3.82 -19.64
N ALA A 155 2.34 -3.36 -19.11
CA ALA A 155 1.03 -3.87 -19.52
C ALA A 155 0.70 -3.57 -20.99
N LYS A 156 0.99 -2.35 -21.48
CA LYS A 156 0.85 -2.00 -22.91
C LYS A 156 1.69 -2.94 -23.79
N LYS A 157 2.94 -3.24 -23.42
CA LYS A 157 3.82 -4.14 -24.18
C LYS A 157 3.31 -5.57 -24.19
N VAL A 158 2.85 -6.08 -23.04
CA VAL A 158 2.30 -7.43 -22.92
C VAL A 158 1.02 -7.56 -23.75
N LEU A 159 0.11 -6.59 -23.67
CA LEU A 159 -1.11 -6.57 -24.48
C LEU A 159 -0.78 -6.53 -25.98
N LEU A 160 0.17 -5.69 -26.40
CA LEU A 160 0.60 -5.61 -27.79
C LEU A 160 1.17 -6.95 -28.27
N ARG A 161 1.99 -7.61 -27.45
CA ARG A 161 2.57 -8.91 -27.79
C ARG A 161 1.49 -9.99 -27.89
N TRP A 162 0.49 -9.96 -27.01
CA TRP A 162 -0.66 -10.87 -27.09
C TRP A 162 -1.39 -10.69 -28.43
N VAL A 163 -1.69 -9.45 -28.82
CA VAL A 163 -2.30 -9.15 -30.12
C VAL A 163 -1.43 -9.67 -31.27
N GLN A 164 -0.12 -9.47 -31.23
CA GLN A 164 0.80 -9.97 -32.25
C GLN A 164 0.77 -11.51 -32.33
N CYS A 165 0.72 -12.22 -31.20
CA CYS A 165 0.60 -13.67 -31.20
C CYS A 165 -0.76 -14.17 -31.72
N THR A 166 -1.83 -13.41 -31.50
CA THR A 166 -3.20 -13.75 -31.88
C THR A 166 -3.54 -13.39 -33.33
N ALA A 167 -3.26 -12.15 -33.74
CA ALA A 167 -3.63 -11.60 -35.04
C ALA A 167 -2.55 -11.80 -36.10
N ALA A 168 -1.25 -11.76 -35.75
CA ALA A 168 -0.19 -11.73 -36.76
C ALA A 168 0.25 -13.13 -37.27
N LYS A 169 -0.07 -14.22 -36.56
CA LYS A 169 0.52 -15.55 -36.83
C LYS A 169 0.14 -16.17 -38.18
N HIS A 170 -1.04 -15.87 -38.72
CA HIS A 170 -1.59 -16.64 -39.85
C HIS A 170 -1.72 -15.86 -41.17
N HIS A 171 -1.60 -14.53 -41.17
CA HIS A 171 -1.92 -13.72 -42.36
C HIS A 171 -0.94 -12.59 -42.69
N GLY A 172 0.25 -12.55 -42.06
CA GLY A 172 1.30 -11.56 -42.36
C GLY A 172 0.96 -10.13 -41.92
N ILE A 173 0.04 -9.98 -40.97
CA ILE A 173 -0.42 -8.68 -40.46
C ILE A 173 0.55 -8.19 -39.38
N GLU A 174 1.04 -6.96 -39.49
CA GLU A 174 2.01 -6.40 -38.55
C GLU A 174 1.36 -5.33 -37.65
N VAL A 175 1.07 -5.67 -36.39
CA VAL A 175 0.51 -4.73 -35.40
C VAL A 175 1.65 -4.15 -34.56
N LYS A 176 1.93 -2.84 -34.70
CA LYS A 176 3.08 -2.17 -34.03
C LYS A 176 2.69 -1.31 -32.84
N ASP A 177 1.44 -0.88 -32.78
CA ASP A 177 0.94 0.09 -31.82
C ASP A 177 -0.54 -0.15 -31.51
N PHE A 178 -1.13 0.72 -30.69
CA PHE A 178 -2.57 0.78 -30.46
C PHE A 178 -3.21 2.00 -31.15
N GLY A 179 -2.62 2.48 -32.24
CA GLY A 179 -3.08 3.66 -32.97
C GLY A 179 -3.20 3.34 -34.46
N PRO A 180 -2.32 3.88 -35.34
CA PRO A 180 -2.41 3.68 -36.79
C PRO A 180 -2.51 2.23 -37.25
N SER A 181 -1.95 1.25 -36.52
CA SER A 181 -2.00 -0.17 -36.88
C SER A 181 -3.42 -0.77 -36.88
N TRP A 182 -4.41 -0.05 -36.35
CA TRP A 182 -5.80 -0.51 -36.21
C TRP A 182 -6.78 0.23 -37.13
N ARG A 183 -6.30 1.28 -37.82
CA ARG A 183 -7.15 2.18 -38.62
C ARG A 183 -7.88 1.48 -39.76
N ASP A 184 -7.23 0.49 -40.38
CA ASP A 184 -7.76 -0.22 -41.55
C ASP A 184 -8.76 -1.34 -41.19
N GLY A 185 -8.96 -1.61 -39.89
CA GLY A 185 -9.83 -2.66 -39.39
C GLY A 185 -9.30 -4.09 -39.57
N VAL A 186 -8.19 -4.29 -40.28
CA VAL A 186 -7.64 -5.61 -40.60
C VAL A 186 -7.16 -6.33 -39.34
N ALA A 187 -6.56 -5.59 -38.40
CA ALA A 187 -6.16 -6.12 -37.11
C ALA A 187 -7.34 -6.65 -36.28
N PHE A 188 -8.47 -5.93 -36.26
CA PHE A 188 -9.70 -6.37 -35.57
C PHE A 188 -10.30 -7.61 -36.24
N GLN A 189 -10.41 -7.61 -37.57
CA GLN A 189 -10.89 -8.75 -38.35
C GLN A 189 -10.04 -9.99 -38.11
N SER A 190 -8.72 -9.84 -38.08
CA SER A 190 -7.82 -10.95 -37.82
C SER A 190 -7.94 -11.49 -36.40
N MET A 191 -8.26 -10.66 -35.41
CA MET A 191 -8.54 -11.14 -34.06
C MET A 191 -9.83 -11.96 -34.01
N VAL A 192 -10.89 -11.50 -34.69
CA VAL A 192 -12.15 -12.24 -34.83
C VAL A 192 -11.90 -13.59 -35.53
N HIS A 193 -11.17 -13.57 -36.64
CA HIS A 193 -10.78 -14.78 -37.38
C HIS A 193 -9.95 -15.75 -36.51
N ALA A 194 -9.00 -15.25 -35.72
CA ALA A 194 -8.20 -16.10 -34.84
C ALA A 194 -9.03 -16.77 -33.73
N ILE A 195 -10.11 -16.13 -33.28
CA ILE A 195 -11.06 -16.68 -32.30
C ILE A 195 -12.00 -17.69 -32.95
N ARG A 196 -12.57 -17.33 -34.11
CA ARG A 196 -13.52 -18.15 -34.86
C ARG A 196 -13.28 -17.97 -36.38
N PRO A 197 -12.48 -18.86 -37.01
CA PRO A 197 -12.06 -18.69 -38.41
C PRO A 197 -13.20 -18.68 -39.43
N ASP A 198 -14.32 -19.34 -39.13
CA ASP A 198 -15.50 -19.43 -40.00
C ASP A 198 -16.28 -18.11 -40.15
N LEU A 199 -16.03 -17.11 -39.31
CA LEU A 199 -16.74 -15.83 -39.38
C LEU A 199 -16.15 -14.83 -40.36
N VAL A 200 -14.88 -14.98 -40.74
CA VAL A 200 -14.14 -13.94 -41.47
C VAL A 200 -13.33 -14.56 -42.59
N ASP A 201 -13.57 -14.10 -43.81
CA ASP A 201 -12.70 -14.36 -44.97
C ASP A 201 -11.63 -13.25 -45.07
N MET A 202 -10.40 -13.60 -44.68
CA MET A 202 -9.27 -12.66 -44.69
C MET A 202 -8.85 -12.20 -46.10
N GLU A 203 -9.20 -12.93 -47.17
CA GLU A 203 -8.95 -12.47 -48.54
C GLU A 203 -9.91 -11.35 -48.95
N GLU A 204 -11.15 -11.40 -48.47
CA GLU A 204 -12.13 -10.34 -48.73
C GLU A 204 -11.83 -9.07 -47.93
N VAL A 205 -11.43 -9.22 -46.66
CA VAL A 205 -11.04 -8.11 -45.77
C VAL A 205 -9.99 -7.20 -46.40
N ARG A 206 -9.01 -7.75 -47.14
CA ARG A 206 -7.96 -6.95 -47.80
C ARG A 206 -8.45 -6.07 -48.95
N ARG A 207 -9.65 -6.34 -49.49
CA ARG A 207 -10.23 -5.60 -50.63
C ARG A 207 -11.28 -4.58 -50.22
N ARG A 208 -11.77 -4.63 -48.99
CA ARG A 208 -12.80 -3.73 -48.45
C ARG A 208 -12.20 -2.44 -47.91
N SER A 209 -13.04 -1.41 -47.74
CA SER A 209 -12.63 -0.15 -47.13
C SER A 209 -12.44 -0.28 -45.61
N ASN A 210 -11.68 0.64 -45.01
CA ASN A 210 -11.45 0.70 -43.56
C ASN A 210 -12.77 0.67 -42.76
N ARG A 211 -13.75 1.51 -43.16
CA ARG A 211 -15.03 1.61 -42.46
C ARG A 211 -15.83 0.31 -42.53
N GLU A 212 -15.82 -0.39 -43.67
CA GLU A 212 -16.51 -1.67 -43.81
C GLU A 212 -15.85 -2.75 -42.92
N ASN A 213 -14.52 -2.82 -42.93
CA ASN A 213 -13.78 -3.77 -42.10
C ASN A 213 -14.02 -3.53 -40.61
N LEU A 214 -14.02 -2.27 -40.16
CA LEU A 214 -14.27 -1.91 -38.77
C LEU A 214 -15.72 -2.22 -38.35
N GLU A 215 -16.70 -1.85 -39.18
CA GLU A 215 -18.12 -2.07 -38.87
C GLU A 215 -18.45 -3.56 -38.73
N GLU A 216 -17.96 -4.37 -39.66
CA GLU A 216 -18.17 -5.81 -39.63
C GLU A 216 -17.44 -6.45 -38.44
N ALA A 217 -16.18 -6.08 -38.17
CA ALA A 217 -15.43 -6.63 -37.04
C ALA A 217 -16.13 -6.33 -35.70
N PHE A 218 -16.65 -5.12 -35.51
CA PHE A 218 -17.38 -4.73 -34.31
C PHE A 218 -18.74 -5.43 -34.21
N SER A 219 -19.43 -5.60 -35.34
CA SER A 219 -20.71 -6.32 -35.41
C SER A 219 -20.55 -7.81 -35.10
N LEU A 220 -19.52 -8.46 -35.65
CA LEU A 220 -19.19 -9.85 -35.36
C LEU A 220 -18.75 -10.03 -33.90
N ALA A 221 -17.94 -9.11 -33.37
CA ALA A 221 -17.53 -9.14 -31.97
C ALA A 221 -18.74 -9.08 -31.02
N GLU A 222 -19.72 -8.23 -31.30
CA GLU A 222 -20.93 -8.09 -30.49
C GLU A 222 -21.89 -9.27 -30.66
N ASN A 223 -22.26 -9.59 -31.90
CA ASN A 223 -23.31 -10.56 -32.19
C ASN A 223 -22.86 -12.03 -32.06
N GLU A 224 -21.61 -12.32 -32.41
CA GLU A 224 -21.10 -13.70 -32.51
C GLU A 224 -20.14 -14.08 -31.37
N LEU A 225 -19.43 -13.10 -30.80
CA LEU A 225 -18.43 -13.30 -29.75
C LEU A 225 -18.87 -12.75 -28.37
N GLY A 226 -19.99 -12.03 -28.29
CA GLY A 226 -20.51 -11.46 -27.05
C GLY A 226 -19.61 -10.38 -26.42
N ILE A 227 -18.77 -9.72 -27.23
CA ILE A 227 -17.87 -8.64 -26.82
C ILE A 227 -18.59 -7.30 -27.06
N PRO A 228 -18.93 -6.52 -26.01
CA PRO A 228 -19.70 -5.29 -26.17
C PRO A 228 -19.00 -4.27 -27.06
N ARG A 229 -19.72 -3.69 -28.04
CA ARG A 229 -19.16 -2.70 -28.97
C ARG A 229 -18.84 -1.37 -28.26
N LEU A 230 -17.54 -1.11 -28.03
CA LEU A 230 -17.09 0.13 -27.36
C LEU A 230 -16.67 1.23 -28.33
N LEU A 231 -16.33 0.89 -29.57
CA LEU A 231 -15.84 1.81 -30.59
C LEU A 231 -16.81 1.89 -31.77
N ASP A 232 -16.79 3.02 -32.45
CA ASP A 232 -17.51 3.23 -33.71
C ASP A 232 -16.47 3.40 -34.85
N PRO A 233 -16.74 2.93 -36.09
CA PRO A 233 -15.74 2.96 -37.16
C PRO A 233 -15.15 4.34 -37.46
N GLU A 234 -15.96 5.39 -37.32
CA GLU A 234 -15.53 6.78 -37.50
C GLU A 234 -14.56 7.28 -36.42
N ASP A 235 -14.56 6.65 -35.25
CA ASP A 235 -13.65 6.98 -34.15
C ASP A 235 -12.27 6.35 -34.35
N VAL A 236 -12.17 5.37 -35.26
CA VAL A 236 -10.95 4.61 -35.56
C VAL A 236 -10.40 4.93 -36.94
N ASP A 237 -11.22 5.17 -37.96
CA ASP A 237 -10.76 5.56 -39.31
C ASP A 237 -10.38 7.05 -39.38
N VAL A 238 -9.36 7.41 -38.59
CA VAL A 238 -8.76 8.74 -38.52
C VAL A 238 -7.24 8.63 -38.55
N ASP A 239 -6.53 9.70 -38.88
CA ASP A 239 -5.06 9.67 -39.02
C ASP A 239 -4.32 9.22 -37.76
N LYS A 240 -4.85 9.53 -36.58
CA LYS A 240 -4.28 9.17 -35.28
C LYS A 240 -5.37 8.73 -34.32
N PRO A 241 -5.77 7.45 -34.38
CA PRO A 241 -6.75 6.88 -33.48
C PRO A 241 -6.29 6.97 -32.03
N ASP A 242 -7.24 7.11 -31.10
CA ASP A 242 -6.91 7.24 -29.67
C ASP A 242 -6.45 5.91 -29.08
N GLU A 243 -5.18 5.84 -28.65
CA GLU A 243 -4.59 4.60 -28.17
C GLU A 243 -5.29 4.03 -26.93
N LYS A 244 -5.77 4.89 -26.03
CA LYS A 244 -6.44 4.43 -24.80
C LYS A 244 -7.76 3.77 -25.12
N SER A 245 -8.51 4.34 -26.05
CA SER A 245 -9.80 3.81 -26.51
C SER A 245 -9.62 2.46 -27.21
N ILE A 246 -8.62 2.33 -28.09
CA ILE A 246 -8.28 1.06 -28.74
C ILE A 246 -7.83 0.03 -27.71
N MET A 247 -6.89 0.36 -26.81
CA MET A 247 -6.44 -0.56 -25.76
C MET A 247 -7.60 -1.05 -24.88
N THR A 248 -8.54 -0.17 -24.54
CA THR A 248 -9.72 -0.51 -23.74
C THR A 248 -10.59 -1.55 -24.46
N TYR A 249 -10.79 -1.38 -25.76
CA TYR A 249 -11.60 -2.33 -26.54
C TYR A 249 -10.88 -3.65 -26.79
N VAL A 250 -9.60 -3.61 -27.16
CA VAL A 250 -8.76 -4.81 -27.36
C VAL A 250 -8.65 -5.64 -26.08
N ALA A 251 -8.57 -5.00 -24.92
CA ALA A 251 -8.58 -5.69 -23.64
C ALA A 251 -9.88 -6.46 -23.38
N GLN A 252 -11.01 -6.12 -24.02
CA GLN A 252 -12.23 -6.95 -23.96
C GLN A 252 -12.06 -8.26 -24.73
N PHE A 253 -11.41 -8.24 -25.90
CA PHE A 253 -11.10 -9.47 -26.62
C PHE A 253 -10.21 -10.40 -25.80
N LEU A 254 -9.18 -9.85 -25.14
CA LEU A 254 -8.32 -10.62 -24.25
C LEU A 254 -9.11 -11.20 -23.04
N LYS A 255 -10.01 -10.40 -22.45
CA LYS A 255 -10.87 -10.82 -21.34
C LYS A 255 -11.76 -12.01 -21.73
N HIS A 256 -12.38 -11.95 -22.90
CA HIS A 256 -13.31 -12.99 -23.37
C HIS A 256 -12.59 -14.21 -23.97
N TYR A 257 -11.45 -14.01 -24.64
CA TYR A 257 -10.73 -15.03 -25.39
C TYR A 257 -9.20 -14.96 -25.18
N PRO A 258 -8.68 -15.39 -24.01
CA PRO A 258 -7.26 -15.28 -23.72
C PRO A 258 -6.35 -16.15 -24.61
N ASN A 259 -6.85 -17.27 -25.13
CA ASN A 259 -6.12 -18.21 -26.01
C ASN A 259 -6.92 -18.49 -27.31
N PRO A 260 -6.90 -17.58 -28.28
CA PRO A 260 -7.58 -17.76 -29.56
C PRO A 260 -6.77 -18.71 -30.47
N GLY A 261 -7.35 -19.87 -30.81
CA GLY A 261 -6.77 -20.82 -31.76
C GLY A 261 -7.76 -21.92 -32.14
N PRO A 262 -7.71 -22.43 -33.38
CA PRO A 262 -8.63 -23.46 -33.85
C PRO A 262 -8.37 -24.79 -33.14
N ALA A 263 -9.40 -25.35 -32.54
CA ALA A 263 -9.37 -26.69 -31.97
C ALA A 263 -9.37 -27.76 -33.08
N ALA A 264 -8.20 -28.14 -33.61
CA ALA A 264 -8.00 -29.44 -34.28
C ALA A 264 -6.50 -29.71 -34.58
N GLY A 265 -5.96 -30.78 -34.00
CA GLY A 265 -4.94 -31.65 -34.62
C GLY A 265 -3.52 -31.09 -34.83
N GLN A 266 -2.57 -31.65 -34.08
CA GLN A 266 -1.16 -31.92 -34.45
C GLN A 266 -0.31 -30.75 -35.01
N GLN A 267 0.58 -30.19 -34.19
CA GLN A 267 2.04 -30.40 -34.24
C GLN A 267 2.71 -29.43 -33.24
N GLU A 268 3.63 -29.95 -32.44
CA GLU A 268 4.47 -29.27 -31.44
C GLU A 268 5.04 -27.91 -31.89
N VAL A 269 4.98 -26.87 -31.05
CA VAL A 269 6.10 -25.94 -30.79
C VAL A 269 5.98 -25.33 -29.38
N LEU A 270 6.75 -25.93 -28.46
CA LEU A 270 7.73 -25.31 -27.57
C LEU A 270 7.38 -24.02 -26.78
N LEU A 271 7.51 -24.17 -25.46
CA LEU A 271 7.68 -23.15 -24.41
C LEU A 271 6.41 -22.51 -23.81
N TRP A 272 5.59 -23.34 -23.16
CA TRP A 272 4.70 -22.90 -22.07
C TRP A 272 4.94 -23.80 -20.85
N PRO A 273 5.31 -23.29 -19.66
CA PRO A 273 5.35 -24.11 -18.46
C PRO A 273 3.95 -24.64 -18.17
N ALA A 274 3.82 -25.95 -18.07
CA ALA A 274 2.58 -26.70 -18.05
C ALA A 274 1.74 -26.58 -16.76
N ASP A 275 2.05 -25.67 -15.84
CA ASP A 275 1.56 -25.78 -14.45
C ASP A 275 0.52 -24.72 -14.02
N CYS A 276 0.00 -23.84 -14.90
CA CYS A 276 -0.87 -22.75 -14.45
C CYS A 276 -2.07 -22.40 -15.36
N ASN A 277 -2.66 -23.35 -16.09
CA ASN A 277 -3.93 -23.12 -16.81
C ASN A 277 -4.80 -24.39 -16.82
N LEU A 278 -6.06 -24.27 -16.38
CA LEU A 278 -7.05 -25.36 -16.49
C LEU A 278 -7.19 -25.79 -17.94
N THR A 279 -7.01 -27.09 -18.19
CA THR A 279 -7.24 -27.78 -19.45
C THR A 279 -8.70 -27.66 -19.90
N ARG A 280 -8.97 -27.92 -21.18
CA ARG A 280 -10.33 -27.90 -21.73
C ARG A 280 -11.22 -28.92 -21.02
N GLU A 281 -10.64 -30.06 -20.66
CA GLU A 281 -11.23 -31.15 -19.92
C GLU A 281 -11.59 -30.71 -18.50
N GLU A 282 -10.69 -30.05 -17.78
CA GLU A 282 -10.96 -29.52 -16.43
C GLU A 282 -12.06 -28.45 -16.43
N ARG A 283 -12.08 -27.54 -17.42
CA ARG A 283 -13.18 -26.58 -17.55
C ARG A 283 -14.51 -27.26 -17.85
N LYS A 284 -14.50 -28.36 -18.62
CA LYS A 284 -15.71 -29.17 -18.85
C LYS A 284 -16.16 -29.81 -17.54
N MET A 285 -15.25 -30.41 -16.79
CA MET A 285 -15.55 -31.01 -15.48
C MET A 285 -16.09 -29.97 -14.48
N LEU A 286 -15.54 -28.75 -14.44
CA LEU A 286 -16.05 -27.66 -13.60
C LEU A 286 -17.48 -27.24 -13.99
N ARG A 287 -17.78 -27.15 -15.29
CA ARG A 287 -19.16 -26.88 -15.74
C ARG A 287 -20.14 -28.00 -15.37
N GLU A 288 -19.75 -29.25 -15.56
CA GLU A 288 -20.56 -30.41 -15.15
C GLU A 288 -20.80 -30.42 -13.64
N LEU A 289 -19.77 -30.09 -12.86
CA LEU A 289 -19.84 -29.99 -11.41
C LEU A 289 -20.78 -28.86 -10.96
N LYS A 290 -20.72 -27.69 -11.63
CA LYS A 290 -21.66 -26.59 -11.37
C LYS A 290 -23.11 -27.02 -11.63
N VAL A 291 -23.37 -27.67 -12.76
CA VAL A 291 -24.71 -28.17 -13.10
C VAL A 291 -25.19 -29.19 -12.08
N PHE A 292 -24.31 -30.08 -11.61
CA PHE A 292 -24.62 -31.00 -10.54
C PHE A 292 -25.01 -30.28 -9.24
N LEU A 293 -24.25 -29.26 -8.82
CA LEU A 293 -24.56 -28.48 -7.61
C LEU A 293 -25.88 -27.73 -7.73
N ASP A 294 -26.13 -27.08 -8.88
CA ASP A 294 -27.38 -26.37 -9.17
C ASP A 294 -28.59 -27.33 -9.14
N GLN A 295 -28.41 -28.59 -9.57
CA GLN A 295 -29.45 -29.61 -9.50
C GLN A 295 -29.63 -30.16 -8.09
N LEU A 296 -28.54 -30.43 -7.38
CA LEU A 296 -28.53 -30.90 -6.01
C LEU A 296 -29.26 -29.91 -5.09
N GLU A 297 -29.05 -28.60 -5.27
CA GLU A 297 -29.77 -27.58 -4.50
C GLU A 297 -31.29 -27.68 -4.70
N LYS A 298 -31.75 -27.79 -5.95
CA LYS A 298 -33.18 -27.92 -6.27
C LYS A 298 -33.78 -29.19 -5.67
N ASP A 299 -33.01 -30.28 -5.66
CA ASP A 299 -33.43 -31.56 -5.09
C ASP A 299 -33.54 -31.49 -3.57
N VAL A 300 -32.56 -30.85 -2.92
CA VAL A 300 -32.58 -30.57 -1.48
C VAL A 300 -33.79 -29.71 -1.10
N LEU A 301 -34.09 -28.65 -1.86
CA LEU A 301 -35.25 -27.79 -1.61
C LEU A 301 -36.59 -28.54 -1.73
N ARG A 302 -36.71 -29.43 -2.74
CA ARG A 302 -37.90 -30.28 -2.89
C ARG A 302 -38.04 -31.26 -1.73
N ALA A 303 -36.94 -31.89 -1.31
CA ALA A 303 -36.93 -32.84 -0.21
C ALA A 303 -37.28 -32.18 1.13
N GLN A 304 -36.79 -30.97 1.40
CA GLN A 304 -37.12 -30.20 2.61
C GLN A 304 -38.62 -29.91 2.76
N GLY A 305 -39.33 -29.70 1.64
CA GLY A 305 -40.78 -29.44 1.63
C GLY A 305 -41.66 -30.68 1.78
N SER A 306 -41.08 -31.89 1.80
CA SER A 306 -41.84 -33.14 1.92
C SER A 306 -42.30 -33.40 3.36
N ASP A 307 -43.51 -33.94 3.51
CA ASP A 307 -44.04 -34.32 4.82
C ASP A 307 -43.50 -35.70 5.23
N GLY A 308 -43.17 -35.86 6.52
CA GLY A 308 -42.49 -37.03 7.04
C GLY A 308 -42.04 -36.87 8.49
N ASN A 309 -41.85 -37.99 9.18
CA ASN A 309 -41.33 -37.98 10.55
C ASN A 309 -39.85 -37.55 10.58
N LEU A 310 -39.34 -37.21 11.76
CA LEU A 310 -37.97 -36.69 11.91
C LEU A 310 -36.89 -37.70 11.47
N SER A 311 -37.12 -39.00 11.68
CA SER A 311 -36.18 -40.05 11.29
C SER A 311 -36.05 -40.13 9.76
N ASP A 312 -37.16 -40.11 9.04
CA ASP A 312 -37.17 -40.16 7.58
C ASP A 312 -36.52 -38.89 6.99
N LYS A 313 -36.83 -37.72 7.56
CA LYS A 313 -36.21 -36.45 7.15
C LYS A 313 -34.70 -36.44 7.36
N TYR A 314 -34.21 -36.99 8.48
CA TYR A 314 -32.78 -37.08 8.74
C TYR A 314 -32.07 -38.04 7.77
N GLN A 315 -32.69 -39.18 7.45
CA GLN A 315 -32.15 -40.13 6.46
C GLN A 315 -32.01 -39.50 5.08
N VAL A 316 -33.03 -38.76 4.63
CA VAL A 316 -32.99 -38.04 3.35
C VAL A 316 -31.89 -36.98 3.36
N PHE A 317 -31.77 -36.19 4.44
CA PHE A 317 -30.66 -35.24 4.61
C PHE A 317 -29.30 -35.94 4.50
N LYS A 318 -29.11 -37.04 5.23
CA LYS A 318 -27.84 -37.79 5.25
C LYS A 318 -27.48 -38.33 3.87
N HIS A 319 -28.47 -38.80 3.11
CA HIS A 319 -28.27 -39.22 1.72
C HIS A 319 -27.69 -38.08 0.86
N PHE A 320 -28.30 -36.90 0.88
CA PHE A 320 -27.80 -35.74 0.14
C PHE A 320 -26.44 -35.26 0.65
N HIS A 321 -26.23 -35.27 1.97
CA HIS A 321 -24.96 -34.87 2.58
C HIS A 321 -23.82 -35.80 2.15
N VAL A 322 -24.05 -37.12 2.11
CA VAL A 322 -23.05 -38.09 1.63
C VAL A 322 -22.76 -37.87 0.14
N GLN A 323 -23.78 -37.65 -0.70
CA GLN A 323 -23.55 -37.32 -2.11
C GLN A 323 -22.70 -36.05 -2.28
N PHE A 324 -23.03 -35.01 -1.51
CA PHE A 324 -22.30 -33.75 -1.50
C PHE A 324 -20.83 -33.93 -1.10
N GLU A 325 -20.57 -34.62 0.01
CA GLU A 325 -19.20 -34.88 0.49
C GLU A 325 -18.40 -35.78 -0.45
N MET A 326 -19.03 -36.80 -1.07
CA MET A 326 -18.38 -37.61 -2.10
C MET A 326 -17.97 -36.76 -3.30
N LYS A 327 -18.85 -35.84 -3.74
CA LYS A 327 -18.53 -34.90 -4.82
C LYS A 327 -17.48 -33.87 -4.41
N LYS A 328 -17.48 -33.42 -3.15
CA LYS A 328 -16.48 -32.52 -2.59
C LYS A 328 -15.07 -33.09 -2.74
N LYS A 329 -14.89 -34.33 -2.28
CA LYS A 329 -13.61 -35.04 -2.38
C LYS A 329 -13.15 -35.23 -3.84
N GLN A 330 -14.08 -35.42 -4.77
CA GLN A 330 -13.76 -35.50 -6.20
C GLN A 330 -13.39 -34.12 -6.81
N ALA A 331 -13.98 -33.05 -6.29
CA ALA A 331 -13.81 -31.68 -6.78
C ALA A 331 -12.62 -30.93 -6.16
N GLU A 332 -12.15 -31.33 -4.98
CA GLU A 332 -11.05 -30.71 -4.23
C GLU A 332 -9.82 -30.38 -5.10
N PRO A 333 -9.23 -31.30 -5.90
CA PRO A 333 -8.07 -30.99 -6.74
C PRO A 333 -8.41 -29.98 -7.85
N LEU A 334 -9.65 -29.96 -8.34
CA LEU A 334 -10.09 -29.05 -9.41
C LEU A 334 -10.34 -27.62 -8.90
N LEU A 335 -10.51 -27.44 -7.59
CA LEU A 335 -10.77 -26.15 -6.95
C LEU A 335 -9.53 -25.51 -6.32
N GLN A 336 -8.35 -26.14 -6.47
CA GLN A 336 -7.09 -25.52 -6.06
C GLN A 336 -6.77 -24.30 -6.95
N PRO A 337 -6.23 -23.19 -6.39
CA PRO A 337 -5.84 -22.03 -7.18
C PRO A 337 -4.86 -22.41 -8.28
N VAL A 338 -5.29 -22.19 -9.52
CA VAL A 338 -4.46 -22.46 -10.71
C VAL A 338 -3.41 -21.37 -10.90
N HIS A 339 -3.61 -20.22 -10.25
CA HIS A 339 -2.68 -19.10 -10.31
C HIS A 339 -1.74 -19.08 -9.09
N PRO A 340 -0.43 -18.80 -9.29
CA PRO A 340 0.56 -18.68 -8.21
C PRO A 340 0.27 -17.58 -7.18
N ASP A 341 -0.61 -16.62 -7.50
CA ASP A 341 -1.06 -15.55 -6.61
C ASP A 341 -2.20 -15.99 -5.67
N GLY A 342 -2.61 -17.26 -5.74
CA GLY A 342 -3.69 -17.83 -4.93
C GLY A 342 -5.09 -17.51 -5.45
N LYS A 343 -5.24 -16.84 -6.61
CA LYS A 343 -6.55 -16.55 -7.19
C LYS A 343 -7.13 -17.74 -7.94
N LEU A 344 -8.45 -17.89 -7.85
CA LEU A 344 -9.23 -18.86 -8.61
C LEU A 344 -9.53 -18.31 -10.01
N SER A 345 -9.61 -19.20 -11.00
CA SER A 345 -10.20 -18.86 -12.30
C SER A 345 -11.70 -18.55 -12.17
N VAL A 346 -12.30 -17.91 -13.18
CA VAL A 346 -13.75 -17.62 -13.21
C VAL A 346 -14.58 -18.90 -13.06
N ASP A 347 -14.23 -19.97 -13.79
CA ASP A 347 -14.94 -21.26 -13.71
C ASP A 347 -14.85 -21.87 -12.31
N GLN A 348 -13.68 -21.84 -11.68
CA GLN A 348 -13.48 -22.31 -10.30
C GLN A 348 -14.24 -21.45 -9.29
N ALA A 349 -14.26 -20.13 -9.46
CA ALA A 349 -14.98 -19.21 -8.59
C ALA A 349 -16.51 -19.44 -8.66
N LEU A 350 -17.06 -19.66 -9.85
CA LEU A 350 -18.48 -19.98 -10.03
C LEU A 350 -18.85 -21.32 -9.39
N VAL A 351 -18.01 -22.35 -9.54
CA VAL A 351 -18.23 -23.63 -8.86
C VAL A 351 -18.11 -23.47 -7.35
N LYS A 352 -17.10 -22.75 -6.86
CA LYS A 352 -16.92 -22.48 -5.43
C LYS A 352 -18.13 -21.73 -4.85
N GLN A 353 -18.66 -20.74 -5.56
CA GLN A 353 -19.87 -20.03 -5.16
C GLN A 353 -21.09 -20.95 -5.06
N ALA A 354 -21.31 -21.82 -6.06
CA ALA A 354 -22.38 -22.82 -6.01
C ALA A 354 -22.17 -23.81 -4.86
N TRP A 355 -20.90 -24.18 -4.60
CA TRP A 355 -20.50 -25.03 -3.49
C TRP A 355 -20.87 -24.41 -2.15
N ASP A 356 -20.51 -23.15 -1.95
CA ASP A 356 -20.80 -22.40 -0.72
C ASP A 356 -22.31 -22.28 -0.50
N HIS A 357 -23.08 -22.08 -1.57
CA HIS A 357 -24.54 -22.00 -1.47
C HIS A 357 -25.19 -23.33 -1.04
N VAL A 358 -24.80 -24.44 -1.68
CA VAL A 358 -25.28 -25.78 -1.28
C VAL A 358 -24.81 -26.15 0.13
N SER A 359 -23.56 -25.81 0.47
CA SER A 359 -23.00 -26.02 1.82
C SER A 359 -23.84 -25.30 2.88
N ALA A 360 -24.14 -24.02 2.67
CA ALA A 360 -24.96 -23.23 3.58
C ALA A 360 -26.36 -23.83 3.71
N ARG A 361 -26.97 -24.25 2.61
CA ARG A 361 -28.31 -24.87 2.60
C ARG A 361 -28.34 -26.19 3.40
N LEU A 362 -27.36 -27.06 3.19
CA LEU A 362 -27.25 -28.32 3.91
C LEU A 362 -26.98 -28.10 5.40
N LEU A 363 -26.12 -27.13 5.73
CA LEU A 363 -25.85 -26.76 7.12
C LEU A 363 -27.11 -26.24 7.82
N ASP A 364 -27.87 -25.34 7.19
CA ASP A 364 -29.12 -24.83 7.73
C ASP A 364 -30.15 -25.95 7.95
N TRP A 365 -30.22 -26.90 7.02
CA TRP A 365 -31.08 -28.08 7.17
C TRP A 365 -30.66 -28.93 8.37
N HIS A 366 -29.38 -29.22 8.51
CA HIS A 366 -28.83 -30.00 9.62
C HIS A 366 -29.14 -29.31 10.96
N ILE A 367 -28.89 -28.00 11.05
CA ILE A 367 -29.20 -27.18 12.23
C ILE A 367 -30.69 -27.29 12.58
N HIS A 368 -31.57 -27.24 11.59
CA HIS A 368 -33.01 -27.36 11.81
C HIS A 368 -33.40 -28.76 12.31
N LEU A 369 -32.85 -29.82 11.72
CA LEU A 369 -33.11 -31.20 12.13
C LEU A 369 -32.64 -31.46 13.57
N ASP A 370 -31.45 -30.97 13.93
CA ASP A 370 -30.91 -31.08 15.28
C ASP A 370 -31.73 -30.28 16.29
N LYS A 371 -32.13 -29.05 15.95
CA LYS A 371 -33.01 -28.21 16.79
C LYS A 371 -34.39 -28.84 17.02
N SER A 372 -34.85 -29.67 16.09
CA SER A 372 -36.15 -30.33 16.16
C SER A 372 -36.16 -31.58 17.05
N LEU A 373 -35.00 -31.98 17.59
CA LEU A 373 -34.89 -33.09 18.53
C LEU A 373 -35.60 -32.81 19.87
N PRO A 374 -36.16 -33.85 20.51
CA PRO A 374 -36.96 -33.69 21.73
C PRO A 374 -36.15 -33.27 22.96
N GLY A 375 -36.81 -32.49 23.83
CA GLY A 375 -36.27 -32.08 25.14
C GLY A 375 -34.93 -31.34 25.04
N PRO A 376 -33.93 -31.66 25.87
CA PRO A 376 -32.66 -30.95 25.87
C PRO A 376 -31.82 -31.18 24.60
N LEU A 377 -32.09 -32.23 23.81
CA LEU A 377 -31.31 -32.53 22.60
C LEU A 377 -31.36 -31.40 21.56
N GLY A 378 -32.52 -30.75 21.38
CA GLY A 378 -32.64 -29.61 20.46
C GLY A 378 -31.70 -28.46 20.82
N SER A 379 -31.61 -28.14 22.11
CA SER A 379 -30.68 -27.12 22.62
C SER A 379 -29.21 -27.54 22.51
N ILE A 380 -28.93 -28.83 22.73
CA ILE A 380 -27.59 -29.41 22.61
C ILE A 380 -27.12 -29.40 21.15
N GLY A 381 -27.97 -29.79 20.19
CA GLY A 381 -27.64 -29.76 18.76
C GLY A 381 -27.37 -28.33 18.27
N ALA A 382 -28.20 -27.36 18.69
CA ALA A 382 -27.96 -25.94 18.39
C ALA A 382 -26.63 -25.42 18.98
N TRP A 383 -26.28 -25.86 20.19
CA TRP A 383 -24.98 -25.53 20.79
C TRP A 383 -23.82 -26.22 20.06
N LEU A 384 -23.96 -27.48 19.67
CA LEU A 384 -22.92 -28.27 19.01
C LEU A 384 -22.51 -27.63 17.69
N HIS A 385 -23.47 -27.17 16.88
CA HIS A 385 -23.17 -26.39 15.67
C HIS A 385 -22.39 -25.11 15.96
N ARG A 386 -22.75 -24.34 16.99
CA ARG A 386 -22.00 -23.13 17.36
C ARG A 386 -20.58 -23.45 17.80
N ALA A 387 -20.39 -24.54 18.54
CA ALA A 387 -19.08 -24.99 18.98
C ALA A 387 -18.22 -25.43 17.79
N GLU A 388 -18.76 -26.22 16.86
CA GLU A 388 -18.03 -26.63 15.65
C GLU A 388 -17.66 -25.46 14.75
N MET A 389 -18.60 -24.52 14.55
CA MET A 389 -18.32 -23.31 13.77
C MET A 389 -17.19 -22.50 14.40
N ALA A 390 -17.19 -22.35 15.73
CA ALA A 390 -16.12 -21.65 16.44
C ALA A 390 -14.74 -22.32 16.26
N LEU A 391 -14.69 -23.66 16.20
CA LEU A 391 -13.45 -24.42 16.01
C LEU A 391 -12.97 -24.51 14.55
N ARG A 392 -13.86 -24.27 13.58
CA ARG A 392 -13.56 -24.31 12.14
C ARG A 392 -13.48 -22.93 11.51
N GLU A 393 -13.58 -21.87 12.31
CA GLU A 393 -13.52 -20.51 11.80
C GLU A 393 -12.08 -20.17 11.40
N ASP A 394 -11.91 -19.81 10.12
CA ASP A 394 -10.66 -19.24 9.63
C ASP A 394 -10.58 -17.75 10.01
N PHE A 395 -9.43 -17.32 10.52
CA PHE A 395 -9.22 -15.92 10.90
C PHE A 395 -8.43 -15.20 9.80
N PRO A 396 -9.05 -14.29 9.04
CA PRO A 396 -8.31 -13.48 8.08
C PRO A 396 -7.33 -12.59 8.86
N LEU A 397 -6.04 -12.83 8.67
CA LEU A 397 -4.99 -11.98 9.25
C LEU A 397 -5.05 -10.60 8.56
N HIS A 398 -5.55 -9.59 9.26
CA HIS A 398 -5.54 -8.21 8.75
C HIS A 398 -4.10 -7.70 8.64
N HIS A 399 -3.85 -6.77 7.72
CA HIS A 399 -2.56 -6.10 7.58
C HIS A 399 -2.21 -5.17 8.76
N ALA A 400 -3.18 -4.84 9.63
CA ALA A 400 -3.01 -3.98 10.80
C ALA A 400 -2.98 -4.81 12.10
N PRO A 401 -1.83 -4.89 12.81
CA PRO A 401 -1.71 -5.74 14.01
C PRO A 401 -2.68 -5.41 15.14
N GLU A 402 -3.03 -4.13 15.33
CA GLU A 402 -3.98 -3.71 16.35
C GLU A 402 -5.39 -4.23 16.07
N GLU A 403 -5.86 -4.07 14.83
CA GLU A 403 -7.16 -4.59 14.39
C GLU A 403 -7.22 -6.11 14.50
N THR A 404 -6.16 -6.80 14.05
CA THR A 404 -6.02 -8.25 14.18
C THR A 404 -6.12 -8.69 15.64
N ALA A 405 -5.39 -8.05 16.55
CA ALA A 405 -5.43 -8.38 17.97
C ALA A 405 -6.82 -8.14 18.59
N ASN A 406 -7.53 -7.09 18.16
CA ASN A 406 -8.89 -6.79 18.65
C ASN A 406 -9.94 -7.77 18.11
N VAL A 407 -9.79 -8.24 16.86
CA VAL A 407 -10.64 -9.30 16.30
C VAL A 407 -10.41 -10.62 17.05
N LEU A 408 -9.14 -11.02 17.20
CA LEU A 408 -8.78 -12.25 17.91
C LEU A 408 -9.26 -12.24 19.36
N HIS A 409 -9.13 -11.10 20.06
CA HIS A 409 -9.61 -10.98 21.44
C HIS A 409 -11.13 -11.20 21.56
N ARG A 410 -11.93 -10.55 20.69
CA ARG A 410 -13.38 -10.73 20.66
C ARG A 410 -13.76 -12.17 20.34
N LYS A 411 -13.04 -12.80 19.39
CA LYS A 411 -13.26 -14.19 19.00
C LYS A 411 -12.89 -15.17 20.11
N LEU A 412 -11.77 -14.97 20.77
CA LEU A 412 -11.36 -15.74 21.93
C LEU A 412 -12.44 -15.70 23.02
N GLN A 413 -12.93 -14.51 23.38
CA GLN A 413 -14.01 -14.37 24.36
C GLN A 413 -15.31 -15.07 23.93
N GLN A 414 -15.70 -14.90 22.67
CA GLN A 414 -16.88 -15.56 22.09
C GLN A 414 -16.75 -17.08 22.15
N HIS A 415 -15.58 -17.62 21.79
CA HIS A 415 -15.34 -19.06 21.73
C HIS A 415 -15.25 -19.67 23.13
N GLN A 416 -14.63 -18.97 24.09
CA GLN A 416 -14.67 -19.33 25.50
C GLN A 416 -16.11 -19.39 26.03
N ASP A 417 -16.95 -18.41 25.70
CA ASP A 417 -18.35 -18.38 26.14
C ASP A 417 -19.16 -19.55 25.57
N VAL A 418 -18.95 -19.91 24.31
CA VAL A 418 -19.60 -21.06 23.69
C VAL A 418 -19.12 -22.36 24.34
N LEU A 419 -17.82 -22.51 24.56
CA LEU A 419 -17.21 -23.77 25.03
C LEU A 419 -17.37 -24.00 26.54
N LYS A 420 -17.73 -22.98 27.34
CA LYS A 420 -17.92 -23.11 28.80
C LYS A 420 -18.92 -24.21 29.21
N ASN A 421 -19.92 -24.47 28.36
CA ASN A 421 -20.98 -25.45 28.63
C ASN A 421 -20.66 -26.86 28.08
N LEU A 422 -19.50 -27.07 27.47
CA LEU A 422 -19.11 -28.34 26.82
C LEU A 422 -19.35 -29.55 27.74
N GLU A 423 -18.82 -29.50 28.96
CA GLU A 423 -18.90 -30.62 29.89
C GLU A 423 -20.32 -30.93 30.37
N VAL A 424 -21.15 -29.90 30.54
CA VAL A 424 -22.56 -30.07 30.92
C VAL A 424 -23.33 -30.73 29.78
N HIS A 425 -23.21 -30.18 28.57
CA HIS A 425 -23.88 -30.73 27.39
C HIS A 425 -23.41 -32.15 27.07
N ARG A 426 -22.11 -32.43 27.21
CA ARG A 426 -21.52 -33.76 27.00
C ARG A 426 -22.10 -34.80 27.94
N ARG A 427 -22.23 -34.50 29.25
CA ARG A 427 -22.82 -35.43 30.23
C ARG A 427 -24.29 -35.69 29.95
N THR A 428 -25.07 -34.64 29.67
CA THR A 428 -26.49 -34.78 29.33
C THR A 428 -26.68 -35.61 28.06
N PHE A 429 -25.88 -35.35 27.02
CA PHE A 429 -25.91 -36.10 25.78
C PHE A 429 -25.53 -37.56 25.98
N GLN A 430 -24.47 -37.86 26.73
CA GLN A 430 -24.03 -39.24 27.01
C GLN A 430 -25.10 -40.09 27.71
N GLN A 431 -25.90 -39.49 28.58
CA GLN A 431 -27.04 -40.19 29.21
C GLN A 431 -28.10 -40.52 28.16
N ILE A 432 -28.53 -39.52 27.38
CA ILE A 432 -29.58 -39.68 26.36
C ILE A 432 -29.14 -40.64 25.25
N HIS A 433 -27.86 -40.61 24.85
CA HIS A 433 -27.30 -41.51 23.86
C HIS A 433 -27.36 -42.98 24.30
N LYS A 434 -27.21 -43.27 25.60
CA LYS A 434 -27.40 -44.61 26.16
C LYS A 434 -28.88 -45.01 26.16
N ASP A 435 -29.75 -44.07 26.52
CA ASP A 435 -31.20 -44.32 26.68
C ASP A 435 -31.95 -44.37 25.33
N ARG A 436 -31.34 -43.86 24.25
CA ARG A 436 -31.88 -43.75 22.87
C ARG A 436 -33.26 -43.07 22.75
N SER A 437 -33.69 -42.40 23.80
CA SER A 437 -34.99 -41.76 23.90
C SER A 437 -34.93 -40.59 24.87
N VAL A 438 -35.84 -39.62 24.68
CA VAL A 438 -36.02 -38.48 25.59
C VAL A 438 -37.48 -38.45 26.01
N HIS A 439 -37.74 -38.60 27.31
CA HIS A 439 -39.10 -38.67 27.85
C HIS A 439 -39.99 -39.71 27.14
N GLY A 440 -39.41 -40.85 26.74
CA GLY A 440 -40.12 -41.92 26.02
C GLY A 440 -40.29 -41.69 24.51
N VAL A 441 -39.88 -40.52 23.98
CA VAL A 441 -39.84 -40.27 22.54
C VAL A 441 -38.55 -40.88 21.97
N PRO A 442 -38.62 -41.86 21.05
CA PRO A 442 -37.44 -42.44 20.44
C PRO A 442 -36.74 -41.39 19.56
N VAL A 443 -35.41 -41.41 19.57
CA VAL A 443 -34.57 -40.50 18.77
C VAL A 443 -33.91 -41.29 17.64
N PRO A 444 -33.77 -40.74 16.41
CA PRO A 444 -33.11 -41.44 15.32
C PRO A 444 -31.69 -41.88 15.71
N PRO A 445 -31.36 -43.18 15.65
CA PRO A 445 -30.08 -43.71 16.15
C PRO A 445 -28.88 -43.19 15.34
N GLU A 446 -29.05 -42.97 14.04
CA GLU A 446 -28.00 -42.41 13.20
C GLU A 446 -27.70 -40.95 13.51
N GLN A 447 -28.72 -40.14 13.80
CA GLN A 447 -28.53 -38.75 14.20
C GLN A 447 -27.80 -38.66 15.55
N LEU A 448 -28.14 -39.53 16.51
CA LEU A 448 -27.41 -39.63 17.76
C LEU A 448 -25.95 -40.02 17.56
N GLN A 449 -25.67 -40.96 16.66
CA GLN A 449 -24.30 -41.37 16.36
C GLN A 449 -23.50 -40.23 15.71
N ASP A 450 -24.07 -39.54 14.71
CA ASP A 450 -23.43 -38.42 14.04
C ASP A 450 -23.17 -37.26 15.04
N MET A 451 -24.10 -36.97 15.94
CA MET A 451 -23.89 -36.02 17.04
C MET A 451 -22.76 -36.45 17.99
N ALA A 452 -22.62 -37.76 18.29
CA ALA A 452 -21.57 -38.27 19.16
C ALA A 452 -20.17 -38.05 18.54
N GLU A 453 -20.03 -38.27 17.24
CA GLU A 453 -18.78 -38.01 16.50
C GLU A 453 -18.40 -36.54 16.52
N ARG A 454 -19.40 -35.66 16.32
CA ARG A 454 -19.24 -34.20 16.41
C ARG A 454 -18.83 -33.76 17.83
N PHE A 455 -19.40 -34.35 18.87
CA PHE A 455 -18.97 -34.12 20.26
C PHE A 455 -17.52 -34.53 20.50
N ASN A 456 -17.09 -35.67 19.95
CA ASN A 456 -15.70 -36.11 20.05
C ASN A 456 -14.75 -35.12 19.37
N PHE A 457 -15.13 -34.62 18.18
CA PHE A 457 -14.39 -33.56 17.49
C PHE A 457 -14.26 -32.31 18.36
N VAL A 458 -15.37 -31.76 18.88
CA VAL A 458 -15.33 -30.55 19.72
C VAL A 458 -14.49 -30.77 20.97
N SER A 459 -14.63 -31.92 21.62
CA SER A 459 -13.88 -32.26 22.83
C SER A 459 -12.37 -32.35 22.56
N ALA A 460 -11.98 -32.98 21.45
CA ALA A 460 -10.58 -33.17 21.10
C ALA A 460 -9.85 -31.88 20.71
N HIS A 461 -10.54 -30.90 20.12
CA HIS A 461 -9.91 -29.70 19.55
C HIS A 461 -10.16 -28.41 20.35
N SER A 462 -11.11 -28.41 21.30
CA SER A 462 -11.48 -27.20 22.04
C SER A 462 -10.32 -26.54 22.80
N HIS A 463 -9.48 -27.34 23.46
CA HIS A 463 -8.40 -26.81 24.28
C HIS A 463 -7.27 -26.23 23.42
N SER A 464 -6.80 -26.96 22.40
CA SER A 464 -5.75 -26.50 21.51
C SER A 464 -6.17 -25.25 20.72
N HIS A 465 -7.42 -25.19 20.27
CA HIS A 465 -7.97 -24.00 19.60
C HIS A 465 -7.90 -22.73 20.46
N LEU A 466 -8.29 -22.84 21.73
CA LEU A 466 -8.27 -21.69 22.64
C LEU A 466 -6.84 -21.23 22.97
N ILE A 467 -5.91 -22.18 23.17
CA ILE A 467 -4.49 -21.87 23.39
C ILE A 467 -3.91 -21.16 22.16
N GLN A 468 -4.21 -21.67 20.96
CA GLN A 468 -3.77 -21.06 19.72
C GLN A 468 -4.27 -19.62 19.60
N LEU A 469 -5.58 -19.39 19.78
CA LEU A 469 -6.16 -18.04 19.71
C LEU A 469 -5.57 -17.06 20.73
N GLU A 470 -5.34 -17.50 21.97
CA GLU A 470 -4.72 -16.68 23.01
C GLU A 470 -3.28 -16.29 22.65
N PHE A 471 -2.49 -17.24 22.14
CA PHE A 471 -1.13 -16.94 21.67
C PHE A 471 -1.13 -15.93 20.52
N TRP A 472 -1.96 -16.15 19.49
CA TRP A 472 -2.03 -15.23 18.34
C TRP A 472 -2.50 -13.83 18.75
N GLU A 473 -3.46 -13.73 19.66
CA GLU A 473 -3.93 -12.45 20.16
C GLU A 473 -2.82 -11.69 20.90
N MET A 474 -2.11 -12.35 21.81
CA MET A 474 -0.96 -11.78 22.52
C MET A 474 0.17 -11.37 21.57
N LYS A 475 0.47 -12.21 20.57
CA LYS A 475 1.50 -11.96 19.55
C LYS A 475 1.21 -10.66 18.80
N TYR A 476 0.01 -10.52 18.24
CA TYR A 476 -0.38 -9.33 17.49
C TYR A 476 -0.54 -8.10 18.39
N ARG A 477 -0.98 -8.28 19.64
CA ARG A 477 -1.07 -7.18 20.61
C ARG A 477 0.31 -6.59 20.92
N LEU A 478 1.34 -7.44 21.09
CA LEU A 478 2.72 -6.98 21.27
C LEU A 478 3.24 -6.29 20.00
N THR A 479 2.99 -6.86 18.82
CA THR A 479 3.40 -6.24 17.55
C THR A 479 2.78 -4.85 17.39
N ALA A 480 1.49 -4.69 17.70
CA ALA A 480 0.81 -3.40 17.68
C ALA A 480 1.45 -2.40 18.66
N PHE A 481 1.77 -2.86 19.89
CA PHE A 481 2.44 -2.04 20.90
C PHE A 481 3.82 -1.54 20.43
N LEU A 482 4.62 -2.42 19.83
CA LEU A 482 5.94 -2.06 19.29
C LEU A 482 5.83 -1.07 18.14
N LEU A 483 4.86 -1.23 17.24
CA LEU A 483 4.61 -0.28 16.15
C LEU A 483 4.16 1.10 16.65
N LEU A 484 3.30 1.13 17.67
CA LEU A 484 2.90 2.39 18.32
C LEU A 484 4.11 3.10 18.92
N ALA A 485 4.97 2.36 19.60
CA ALA A 485 6.19 2.88 20.20
C ALA A 485 7.15 3.46 19.15
N GLU A 486 7.36 2.76 18.03
CA GLU A 486 8.16 3.27 16.90
C GLU A 486 7.55 4.54 16.29
N SER A 487 6.22 4.58 16.13
CA SER A 487 5.52 5.74 15.61
C SER A 487 5.69 6.96 16.53
N LYS A 488 5.55 6.76 17.84
CA LYS A 488 5.77 7.80 18.84
C LYS A 488 7.20 8.29 18.87
N LEU A 489 8.17 7.37 18.85
CA LEU A 489 9.59 7.73 18.77
C LEU A 489 9.87 8.64 17.57
N LYS A 490 9.40 8.24 16.37
CA LYS A 490 9.53 9.04 15.13
C LYS A 490 8.93 10.45 15.26
N SER A 491 7.85 10.60 16.04
CA SER A 491 7.22 11.91 16.29
C SER A 491 8.02 12.81 17.24
N TRP A 492 8.92 12.26 18.05
CA TRP A 492 9.73 13.02 19.00
C TRP A 492 11.14 13.32 18.49
N ILE A 493 11.73 12.46 17.66
CA ILE A 493 13.08 12.64 17.10
C ILE A 493 13.11 13.55 15.85
N ILE A 494 12.18 14.49 15.76
CA ILE A 494 12.09 15.45 14.66
C ILE A 494 13.07 16.62 14.86
N LYS A 495 13.24 17.45 13.83
CA LYS A 495 13.86 18.77 14.00
C LYS A 495 12.94 19.65 14.84
N TYR A 496 13.53 20.39 15.77
CA TYR A 496 12.78 21.08 16.82
C TYR A 496 12.33 22.49 16.43
N GLY A 497 11.19 22.91 16.98
CA GLY A 497 10.70 24.28 16.82
C GLY A 497 11.26 25.24 17.87
N ARG A 498 10.52 26.33 18.11
CA ARG A 498 10.81 27.26 19.21
C ARG A 498 10.53 26.61 20.57
N ARG A 499 11.09 27.18 21.63
CA ARG A 499 10.99 26.72 23.03
C ARG A 499 9.62 26.14 23.40
N ASP A 500 8.55 26.91 23.25
CA ASP A 500 7.20 26.50 23.67
C ASP A 500 6.72 25.22 22.96
N SER A 501 7.10 25.05 21.69
CA SER A 501 6.80 23.84 20.91
C SER A 501 7.58 22.63 21.42
N VAL A 502 8.85 22.82 21.80
CA VAL A 502 9.69 21.75 22.38
C VAL A 502 9.20 21.37 23.77
N GLU A 503 8.78 22.33 24.59
CA GLU A 503 8.15 22.05 25.88
C GLU A 503 6.85 21.26 25.73
N LEU A 504 6.03 21.56 24.72
CA LEU A 504 4.83 20.77 24.43
C LEU A 504 5.18 19.34 24.04
N LEU A 505 6.25 19.16 23.26
CA LEU A 505 6.77 17.85 22.86
C LEU A 505 7.27 17.06 24.09
N LEU A 506 7.99 17.69 25.01
CA LEU A 506 8.42 17.10 26.27
C LEU A 506 7.23 16.70 27.16
N ARG A 507 6.20 17.56 27.28
CA ARG A 507 4.97 17.21 27.99
C ARG A 507 4.27 16.00 27.36
N SER A 508 4.20 15.94 26.02
CA SER A 508 3.65 14.78 25.31
C SER A 508 4.46 13.52 25.58
N TYR A 509 5.79 13.61 25.62
CA TYR A 509 6.69 12.50 25.94
C TYR A 509 6.46 11.98 27.36
N LEU A 510 6.45 12.86 28.35
CA LEU A 510 6.27 12.50 29.77
C LEU A 510 4.88 11.89 30.02
N THR A 511 3.85 12.47 29.41
CA THR A 511 2.49 11.93 29.50
C THR A 511 2.41 10.50 28.98
N PHE A 512 3.07 10.21 27.85
CA PHE A 512 3.08 8.87 27.29
C PHE A 512 3.96 7.91 28.09
N THR A 513 5.18 8.31 28.45
CA THR A 513 6.14 7.40 29.10
C THR A 513 5.83 7.17 30.57
N GLU A 514 5.67 8.23 31.34
CA GLU A 514 5.41 8.20 32.78
C GLU A 514 3.92 8.11 33.07
N GLY A 515 3.12 8.99 32.47
CA GLY A 515 1.68 9.08 32.72
C GLY A 515 0.91 7.80 32.35
N GLN A 516 1.25 7.19 31.22
CA GLN A 516 0.66 5.91 30.79
C GLN A 516 1.45 4.69 31.27
N ARG A 517 2.56 4.86 32.03
CA ARG A 517 3.44 3.77 32.48
C ARG A 517 3.90 2.86 31.33
N PHE A 518 4.29 3.47 30.21
CA PHE A 518 4.56 2.79 28.94
C PHE A 518 5.51 1.59 29.06
N PHE A 519 6.64 1.73 29.76
CA PHE A 519 7.60 0.64 29.92
C PHE A 519 7.03 -0.53 30.73
N GLU A 520 6.19 -0.25 31.73
CA GLU A 520 5.58 -1.29 32.55
C GLU A 520 4.48 -2.04 31.79
N GLN A 521 3.76 -1.34 30.91
CA GLN A 521 2.79 -1.98 30.02
C GLN A 521 3.48 -3.02 29.13
N TYR A 522 4.65 -2.71 28.57
CA TYR A 522 5.42 -3.69 27.80
C TYR A 522 5.74 -4.92 28.64
N GLU A 523 6.28 -4.77 29.86
CA GLU A 523 6.67 -5.90 30.70
C GLU A 523 5.48 -6.80 31.03
N VAL A 524 4.32 -6.22 31.34
CA VAL A 524 3.07 -6.96 31.57
C VAL A 524 2.67 -7.73 30.32
N LEU A 525 2.68 -7.07 29.16
CA LEU A 525 2.26 -7.65 27.89
C LEU A 525 3.20 -8.78 27.44
N PHE A 526 4.51 -8.55 27.54
CA PHE A 526 5.54 -9.50 27.15
C PHE A 526 5.52 -10.74 28.06
N THR A 527 5.35 -10.55 29.37
CA THR A 527 5.20 -11.67 30.31
C THR A 527 3.95 -12.50 29.99
N ALA A 528 2.83 -11.85 29.66
CA ALA A 528 1.60 -12.56 29.26
C ALA A 528 1.82 -13.38 27.97
N LEU A 529 2.48 -12.78 26.97
CA LEU A 529 2.86 -13.47 25.73
C LEU A 529 3.77 -14.67 26.01
N GLN A 530 4.78 -14.54 26.87
CA GLN A 530 5.69 -15.65 27.19
C GLN A 530 4.93 -16.84 27.79
N ARG A 531 3.97 -16.59 28.70
CA ARG A 531 3.13 -17.65 29.27
C ARG A 531 2.26 -18.30 28.20
N ALA A 532 1.61 -17.51 27.35
CA ALA A 532 0.78 -18.02 26.27
C ALA A 532 1.61 -18.86 25.28
N ALA A 533 2.81 -18.39 24.92
CA ALA A 533 3.74 -19.09 24.06
C ALA A 533 4.21 -20.42 24.65
N GLU A 534 4.51 -20.46 25.95
CA GLU A 534 4.94 -21.69 26.63
C GLU A 534 3.85 -22.77 26.58
N VAL A 535 2.59 -22.38 26.81
CA VAL A 535 1.45 -23.31 26.73
C VAL A 535 1.21 -23.76 25.29
N TYR A 536 1.27 -22.83 24.33
CA TYR A 536 1.10 -23.11 22.90
C TYR A 536 2.12 -24.12 22.37
N VAL A 537 3.40 -23.89 22.65
CA VAL A 537 4.48 -24.77 22.22
C VAL A 537 4.37 -26.17 22.82
N LYS A 538 3.86 -26.31 24.05
CA LYS A 538 3.62 -27.62 24.66
C LYS A 538 2.47 -28.39 24.01
N SER A 539 1.56 -27.70 23.33
CA SER A 539 0.39 -28.31 22.68
C SER A 539 0.57 -28.65 21.19
N ASP A 540 1.66 -28.19 20.56
CA ASP A 540 1.87 -28.27 19.10
C ASP A 540 3.23 -28.88 18.70
N SER A 541 3.50 -28.95 17.40
CA SER A 541 4.69 -29.57 16.78
C SER A 541 5.99 -28.79 16.98
N ALA A 542 7.12 -29.47 16.79
CA ALA A 542 8.47 -28.92 17.02
C ALA A 542 8.83 -27.73 16.09
N ASP A 543 8.29 -27.69 14.87
CA ASP A 543 8.60 -26.65 13.89
C ASP A 543 7.96 -25.30 14.27
N GLU A 544 6.75 -25.32 14.84
CA GLU A 544 6.12 -24.11 15.37
C GLU A 544 6.85 -23.57 16.60
N ALA A 545 7.42 -24.46 17.42
CA ALA A 545 8.21 -24.08 18.58
C ALA A 545 9.42 -23.21 18.22
N GLU A 546 10.12 -23.54 17.13
CA GLU A 546 11.23 -22.74 16.62
C GLU A 546 10.76 -21.36 16.16
N GLY A 547 9.66 -21.30 15.41
CA GLY A 547 9.07 -20.04 14.95
C GLY A 547 8.65 -19.11 16.09
N VAL A 548 8.04 -19.66 17.14
CA VAL A 548 7.64 -18.91 18.34
C VAL A 548 8.87 -18.41 19.10
N SER A 549 9.87 -19.26 19.31
CA SER A 549 11.12 -18.90 20.00
C SER A 549 11.85 -17.77 19.26
N LYS A 550 11.96 -17.87 17.94
CA LYS A 550 12.54 -16.83 17.10
C LYS A 550 11.79 -15.51 17.23
N PHE A 551 10.46 -15.53 17.16
CA PHE A 551 9.65 -14.32 17.33
C PHE A 551 9.89 -13.65 18.69
N LEU A 552 9.94 -14.42 19.78
CA LEU A 552 10.20 -13.89 21.13
C LEU A 552 11.60 -13.26 21.23
N ALA A 553 12.61 -13.89 20.62
CA ALA A 553 13.96 -13.36 20.57
C ALA A 553 14.03 -12.04 19.79
N ASP A 554 13.43 -12.00 18.60
CA ASP A 554 13.38 -10.81 17.74
C ASP A 554 12.66 -9.64 18.45
N ALA A 555 11.51 -9.91 19.09
CA ALA A 555 10.77 -8.92 19.85
C ALA A 555 11.57 -8.37 21.04
N THR A 556 12.35 -9.23 21.72
CA THR A 556 13.22 -8.82 22.84
C THR A 556 14.32 -7.86 22.36
N VAL A 557 14.95 -8.17 21.23
CA VAL A 557 16.00 -7.32 20.63
C VAL A 557 15.40 -6.00 20.17
N GLN A 558 14.26 -6.03 19.49
CA GLN A 558 13.56 -4.84 19.02
C GLN A 558 13.20 -3.92 20.19
N TRP A 559 12.61 -4.47 21.26
CA TRP A 559 12.27 -3.71 22.45
C TRP A 559 13.49 -3.10 23.12
N LYS A 560 14.58 -3.86 23.27
CA LYS A 560 15.81 -3.35 23.89
C LYS A 560 16.32 -2.10 23.18
N ASN A 561 16.36 -2.12 21.85
CA ASN A 561 16.81 -0.98 21.05
C ASN A 561 15.82 0.19 21.16
N LEU A 562 14.53 -0.08 20.94
CA LEU A 562 13.47 0.93 20.97
C LEU A 562 13.37 1.61 22.35
N ALA A 563 13.48 0.84 23.42
CA ALA A 563 13.41 1.34 24.79
C ALA A 563 14.65 2.16 25.19
N LEU A 564 15.81 1.95 24.56
CA LEU A 564 16.98 2.81 24.72
C LEU A 564 16.77 4.15 24.00
N GLU A 565 16.30 4.12 22.75
CA GLU A 565 16.03 5.33 21.97
C GLU A 565 14.91 6.18 22.60
N VAL A 566 13.82 5.56 23.06
CA VAL A 566 12.76 6.29 23.77
C VAL A 566 13.28 6.92 25.06
N ARG A 567 14.23 6.29 25.78
CA ARG A 567 14.82 6.90 26.97
C ARG A 567 15.73 8.08 26.65
N SER A 568 16.44 8.07 25.52
CA SER A 568 17.36 9.16 25.16
C SER A 568 16.64 10.44 24.71
N VAL A 569 15.40 10.33 24.19
CA VAL A 569 14.57 11.47 23.78
C VAL A 569 14.44 12.52 24.87
N ARG A 570 14.23 12.10 26.13
CA ARG A 570 14.06 13.04 27.26
C ARG A 570 15.24 14.00 27.38
N SER A 571 16.46 13.44 27.42
CA SER A 571 17.69 14.21 27.57
C SER A 571 17.85 15.22 26.44
N MET A 572 17.57 14.82 25.20
CA MET A 572 17.66 15.70 24.03
C MET A 572 16.66 16.85 24.11
N LEU A 573 15.41 16.57 24.50
CA LEU A 573 14.38 17.61 24.63
C LEU A 573 14.71 18.60 25.75
N GLU A 574 15.16 18.10 26.91
CA GLU A 574 15.61 18.92 28.04
C GLU A 574 16.83 19.78 27.66
N GLU A 575 17.78 19.23 26.90
CA GLU A 575 18.96 19.94 26.42
C GLU A 575 18.61 21.07 25.43
N VAL A 576 17.66 20.84 24.52
CA VAL A 576 17.17 21.89 23.60
C VAL A 576 16.48 23.01 24.37
N ILE A 577 15.66 22.68 25.37
CA ILE A 577 15.00 23.69 26.21
C ILE A 577 16.04 24.51 27.00
N CYS A 578 17.03 23.84 27.60
CA CYS A 578 18.12 24.50 28.32
C CYS A 578 18.92 25.45 27.41
N ASN A 579 19.22 25.03 26.18
CA ASN A 579 19.90 25.89 25.20
C ASN A 579 19.05 27.08 24.76
N TRP A 580 17.72 26.92 24.64
CA TRP A 580 16.80 28.04 24.40
C TRP A 580 16.80 29.05 25.55
N GLU A 581 16.82 28.59 26.80
CA GLU A 581 16.89 29.45 27.98
C GLU A 581 18.23 30.20 28.07
N LYS A 582 19.34 29.49 27.83
CA LYS A 582 20.67 30.07 27.78
C LYS A 582 20.80 31.08 26.64
N TYR A 583 20.33 30.75 25.44
CA TYR A 583 20.36 31.65 24.29
C TYR A 583 19.51 32.90 24.54
N GLY A 584 18.26 32.74 24.98
CA GLY A 584 17.36 33.87 25.23
C GLY A 584 17.88 34.82 26.31
N SER A 585 18.38 34.29 27.43
CA SER A 585 18.94 35.10 28.53
C SER A 585 20.22 35.83 28.13
N THR A 586 21.15 35.15 27.45
CA THR A 586 22.42 35.77 27.00
C THR A 586 22.19 36.81 25.93
N VAL A 587 21.30 36.58 24.96
CA VAL A 587 20.89 37.56 23.96
C VAL A 587 20.33 38.81 24.61
N ALA A 588 19.37 38.67 25.54
CA ALA A 588 18.74 39.80 26.20
C ALA A 588 19.76 40.64 26.99
N ALA A 589 20.64 39.98 27.74
CA ALA A 589 21.69 40.65 28.50
C ALA A 589 22.71 41.36 27.59
N LEU A 590 23.18 40.69 26.53
CA LEU A 590 24.15 41.26 25.59
C LEU A 590 23.58 42.41 24.78
N GLN A 591 22.31 42.33 24.37
CA GLN A 591 21.65 43.42 23.65
C GLN A 591 21.59 44.68 24.50
N ALA A 592 21.10 44.57 25.73
CA ALA A 592 21.06 45.70 26.67
C ALA A 592 22.45 46.29 26.92
N TRP A 593 23.45 45.43 27.16
CA TRP A 593 24.82 45.89 27.36
C TRP A 593 25.43 46.55 26.12
N LEU A 594 25.19 46.02 24.91
CA LEU A 594 25.69 46.60 23.67
C LEU A 594 25.08 47.98 23.42
N GLU A 595 23.80 48.18 23.72
CA GLU A 595 23.14 49.49 23.61
C GLU A 595 23.78 50.53 24.55
N ASP A 596 23.99 50.17 25.81
CA ASP A 596 24.69 51.04 26.77
C ASP A 596 26.14 51.30 26.33
N ALA A 597 26.84 50.27 25.87
CA ALA A 597 28.22 50.36 25.43
C ALA A 597 28.37 51.29 24.22
N GLU A 598 27.45 51.22 23.24
CA GLU A 598 27.41 52.08 22.06
C GLU A 598 27.22 53.56 22.45
N GLN A 599 26.42 53.85 23.47
CA GLN A 599 26.24 55.22 24.00
C GLN A 599 27.50 55.74 24.72
N VAL A 600 28.18 54.87 25.47
CA VAL A 600 29.39 55.23 26.24
C VAL A 600 30.58 55.54 25.31
N LEU A 601 30.61 55.03 24.07
CA LEU A 601 31.70 55.29 23.11
C LEU A 601 31.90 56.78 22.78
N GLY A 602 30.86 57.62 22.92
CA GLY A 602 30.94 59.07 22.71
C GLY A 602 31.35 59.89 23.93
N GLN A 603 31.56 59.27 25.09
CA GLN A 603 31.80 59.95 26.36
C GLN A 603 33.30 60.14 26.67
N SER A 604 33.62 60.69 27.84
CA SER A 604 35.01 60.91 28.27
C SER A 604 35.74 59.58 28.56
N GLU A 605 37.06 59.60 28.40
CA GLU A 605 37.93 58.42 28.56
C GLU A 605 37.84 57.75 29.95
N ASN A 606 37.60 58.55 31.00
CA ASN A 606 37.41 58.02 32.35
C ASN A 606 36.14 57.16 32.45
N ILE A 607 35.03 57.61 31.86
CA ILE A 607 33.76 56.89 31.87
C ILE A 607 33.87 55.60 31.04
N LYS A 608 34.55 55.63 29.89
CA LYS A 608 34.81 54.44 29.08
C LYS A 608 35.61 53.39 29.85
N ARG A 609 36.69 53.79 30.53
CA ARG A 609 37.54 52.87 31.29
C ARG A 609 36.76 52.17 32.40
N ASP A 610 35.89 52.91 33.09
CA ASP A 610 35.10 52.36 34.19
C ASP A 610 33.99 51.41 33.70
N PHE A 611 33.31 51.74 32.60
CA PHE A 611 32.28 50.89 32.00
C PHE A 611 32.86 49.56 31.45
N PHE A 612 33.98 49.61 30.75
CA PHE A 612 34.61 48.43 30.15
C PHE A 612 35.50 47.62 31.11
N ARG A 613 35.47 47.91 32.42
CA ARG A 613 36.24 47.18 33.44
C ARG A 613 35.90 45.69 33.48
N ASN A 614 34.62 45.34 33.26
CA ASN A 614 34.12 43.97 33.30
C ASN A 614 33.98 43.33 31.90
N LEU A 615 34.74 43.81 30.90
CA LEU A 615 34.64 43.31 29.52
C LEU A 615 34.86 41.80 29.38
N SER A 616 35.67 41.18 30.25
CA SER A 616 35.90 39.73 30.26
C SER A 616 34.63 38.92 30.50
N HIS A 617 33.74 39.39 31.38
CA HIS A 617 32.43 38.76 31.62
C HIS A 617 31.58 38.78 30.35
N TRP A 618 31.54 39.91 29.64
CA TRP A 618 30.76 40.06 28.42
C TRP A 618 31.33 39.29 27.23
N ILE A 619 32.66 39.11 27.16
CA ILE A 619 33.29 38.19 26.21
C ILE A 619 32.79 36.77 26.47
N GLN A 620 32.72 36.33 27.73
CA GLN A 620 32.21 35.00 28.07
C GLN A 620 30.72 34.85 27.71
N GLN A 621 29.88 35.86 28.02
CA GLN A 621 28.46 35.86 27.63
C GLN A 621 28.28 35.78 26.11
N HIS A 622 29.13 36.48 25.34
CA HIS A 622 29.12 36.43 23.88
C HIS A 622 29.49 35.03 23.35
N MET A 623 30.47 34.36 23.95
CA MET A 623 30.79 32.96 23.61
C MET A 623 29.62 32.04 23.93
N ASP A 624 29.06 32.14 25.14
CA ASP A 624 27.93 31.33 25.60
C ASP A 624 26.69 31.47 24.71
N MET A 625 26.40 32.68 24.23
CA MET A 625 25.33 32.95 23.26
C MET A 625 25.58 32.24 21.93
N ASN A 626 26.82 32.29 21.41
CA ASN A 626 27.15 31.67 20.13
C ASN A 626 27.10 30.15 20.23
N ASP A 627 27.60 29.55 21.31
CA ASP A 627 27.58 28.11 21.51
C ASP A 627 26.13 27.59 21.59
N ALA A 628 25.29 28.23 22.41
CA ALA A 628 23.87 27.87 22.50
C ALA A 628 23.14 28.10 21.18
N GLY A 629 23.41 29.21 20.49
CA GLY A 629 22.79 29.52 19.20
C GLY A 629 23.18 28.54 18.09
N ASN A 630 24.45 28.12 18.03
CA ASN A 630 24.92 27.13 17.06
C ASN A 630 24.29 25.75 17.31
N PHE A 631 24.23 25.31 18.57
CA PHE A 631 23.53 24.08 18.93
C PHE A 631 22.06 24.11 18.49
N LEU A 632 21.34 25.20 18.76
CA LEU A 632 19.95 25.36 18.35
C LEU A 632 19.81 25.37 16.82
N ILE A 633 20.73 26.01 16.09
CA ILE A 633 20.74 26.01 14.63
C ILE A 633 20.86 24.60 14.04
N GLU A 634 21.66 23.73 14.67
CA GLU A 634 21.86 22.35 14.20
C GLU A 634 20.67 21.44 14.53
N THR A 635 20.00 21.68 15.66
CA THR A 635 18.95 20.81 16.20
C THR A 635 17.53 21.24 15.80
N CYS A 636 17.31 22.51 15.50
CA CYS A 636 16.01 23.05 15.12
C CYS A 636 15.69 22.92 13.63
N ASP A 637 14.43 23.17 13.28
CA ASP A 637 13.95 23.19 11.90
C ASP A 637 14.51 24.37 11.09
N GLU A 638 14.41 24.30 9.77
CA GLU A 638 15.02 25.28 8.87
C GLU A 638 14.53 26.72 9.10
N THR A 639 13.28 26.89 9.53
CA THR A 639 12.70 28.22 9.75
C THR A 639 13.33 28.87 10.97
N VAL A 640 13.37 28.14 12.08
CA VAL A 640 13.98 28.55 13.33
C VAL A 640 15.49 28.75 13.18
N SER A 641 16.16 27.83 12.51
CA SER A 641 17.61 27.92 12.27
C SER A 641 17.98 29.12 11.41
N ARG A 642 17.14 29.51 10.44
CA ARG A 642 17.35 30.73 9.65
C ARG A 642 17.22 31.99 10.52
N ASP A 643 16.18 32.06 11.35
CA ASP A 643 15.94 33.19 12.25
C ASP A 643 17.13 33.37 13.23
N LEU A 644 17.58 32.26 13.84
CA LEU A 644 18.74 32.24 14.75
C LEU A 644 20.02 32.70 14.05
N LYS A 645 20.29 32.21 12.83
CA LYS A 645 21.45 32.65 12.02
C LYS A 645 21.43 34.15 11.77
N GLN A 646 20.26 34.70 11.43
CA GLN A 646 20.11 36.14 11.17
C GLN A 646 20.34 36.96 12.44
N GLN A 647 19.79 36.54 13.58
CA GLN A 647 19.97 37.22 14.86
C GLN A 647 21.44 37.18 15.33
N LEU A 648 22.09 36.02 15.23
CA LEU A 648 23.51 35.88 15.53
C LEU A 648 24.37 36.74 14.62
N LEU A 649 24.08 36.81 13.32
CA LEU A 649 24.81 37.64 12.37
C LEU A 649 24.78 39.12 12.79
N LEU A 650 23.60 39.63 13.16
CA LEU A 650 23.42 41.01 13.60
C LEU A 650 24.17 41.29 14.91
N LEU A 651 24.00 40.43 15.92
CA LEU A 651 24.64 40.61 17.22
C LEU A 651 26.17 40.48 17.15
N ASN A 652 26.67 39.50 16.40
CA ASN A 652 28.11 39.33 16.17
C ASN A 652 28.70 40.49 15.38
N GLY A 653 27.93 41.08 14.45
CA GLY A 653 28.31 42.31 13.74
C GLY A 653 28.51 43.49 14.69
N ARG A 654 27.47 43.81 15.48
CA ARG A 654 27.52 44.90 16.48
C ARG A 654 28.66 44.71 17.48
N TRP A 655 28.79 43.49 18.02
CA TRP A 655 29.88 43.13 18.94
C TRP A 655 31.26 43.41 18.32
N ARG A 656 31.49 42.99 17.08
CA ARG A 656 32.77 43.19 16.39
C ARG A 656 33.10 44.67 16.19
N GLU A 657 32.13 45.46 15.74
CA GLU A 657 32.31 46.90 15.53
C GLU A 657 32.66 47.62 16.85
N LEU A 658 31.95 47.28 17.93
CA LEU A 658 32.22 47.83 19.25
C LEU A 658 33.62 47.43 19.74
N PHE A 659 34.00 46.17 19.57
CA PHE A 659 35.29 45.65 20.02
C PHE A 659 36.47 46.34 19.30
N ILE A 660 36.32 46.66 18.01
CA ILE A 660 37.32 47.44 17.26
C ILE A 660 37.47 48.84 17.85
N LYS A 661 36.37 49.53 18.16
CA LYS A 661 36.38 50.88 18.72
C LYS A 661 37.00 50.91 20.13
N VAL A 662 36.70 49.91 20.98
CA VAL A 662 37.28 49.78 22.33
C VAL A 662 38.78 49.46 22.32
N LYS A 663 39.30 48.77 21.30
CA LYS A 663 40.74 48.53 21.13
C LYS A 663 41.54 49.81 20.85
N HIS A 664 41.00 50.73 20.06
CA HIS A 664 41.66 52.01 19.72
C HIS A 664 41.76 52.98 20.91
N VAL A 665 40.87 52.84 21.90
CA VAL A 665 40.85 53.60 23.16
C VAL A 665 42.00 53.19 24.09
N ARG A 666 42.58 51.99 23.94
CA ARG A 666 43.66 51.47 24.79
C ARG A 666 45.09 51.81 24.29
N THR A 667 45.24 52.50 23.16
CA THR A 667 46.55 52.88 22.59
C THR A 667 46.78 54.39 22.69
N PRO A 668 47.83 54.90 23.39
CA PRO A 668 48.13 56.33 23.41
C PRO A 668 48.62 56.83 22.04
N PRO A 669 48.43 58.12 21.70
CA PRO A 669 48.84 58.65 20.39
C PRO A 669 50.38 58.63 20.23
N PRO A 670 50.90 58.42 19.01
CA PRO A 670 52.33 58.46 18.74
C PRO A 670 52.88 59.90 18.90
N PRO A 671 54.16 60.07 19.28
CA PRO A 671 54.80 61.39 19.36
C PRO A 671 54.88 62.06 17.98
N PRO A 672 54.95 63.41 17.91
CA PRO A 672 54.91 64.15 16.65
C PRO A 672 56.14 63.84 15.77
N PRO A 673 55.99 63.93 14.43
CA PRO A 673 57.05 63.56 13.51
C PRO A 673 58.24 64.54 13.55
N PRO A 674 59.48 64.07 13.32
CA PRO A 674 60.65 64.94 13.20
C PRO A 674 60.61 65.76 11.89
N PRO A 675 61.32 66.91 11.82
CA PRO A 675 61.25 67.81 10.67
C PRO A 675 61.84 67.18 9.40
N SER A 676 61.23 67.48 8.26
CA SER A 676 61.54 66.95 6.94
C SER A 676 62.94 67.35 6.42
N PRO A 677 63.68 66.45 5.74
CA PRO A 677 64.94 66.78 5.08
C PRO A 677 64.71 67.48 3.72
N PRO A 678 65.72 68.19 3.17
CA PRO A 678 65.53 69.12 2.06
C PRO A 678 65.46 68.46 0.67
N ASN A 679 64.90 69.25 -0.25
CA ASN A 679 64.55 69.03 -1.65
C ASN A 679 65.63 68.32 -2.52
N PRO A 680 65.29 67.28 -3.31
CA PRO A 680 66.23 66.49 -4.12
C PRO A 680 66.56 67.14 -5.48
N ALA A 681 67.20 68.31 -5.46
CA ALA A 681 67.68 68.99 -6.67
C ALA A 681 69.14 69.45 -6.60
N ALA A 682 69.95 68.88 -5.70
CA ALA A 682 71.38 69.16 -5.66
C ALA A 682 72.16 67.85 -5.48
N LEU A 683 73.18 67.69 -6.34
CA LEU A 683 74.28 66.71 -6.29
C LEU A 683 74.11 65.40 -7.08
N LEU A 684 73.81 65.57 -8.37
CA LEU A 684 74.64 64.94 -9.41
C LEU A 684 76.03 65.59 -9.37
N LEU A 685 77.02 64.86 -8.88
CA LEU A 685 78.50 65.05 -8.91
C LEU A 685 78.96 64.21 -7.70
N VAL A 686 79.40 62.96 -7.83
CA VAL A 686 80.70 62.58 -8.38
C VAL A 686 80.63 61.07 -8.69
N TYR A 687 80.69 60.72 -9.97
CA TYR A 687 81.29 59.45 -10.41
C TYR A 687 82.81 59.56 -10.22
N SER A 688 83.46 58.43 -9.89
CA SER A 688 84.93 58.23 -9.84
C SER A 688 85.54 58.19 -8.44
N THR A 689 85.57 56.99 -7.85
CA THR A 689 86.74 56.36 -7.19
C THR A 689 86.34 54.94 -6.81
N ALA A 690 86.76 53.94 -7.58
CA ALA A 690 87.83 53.01 -7.22
C ALA A 690 87.42 52.08 -6.05
N GLU A 691 87.00 50.84 -6.32
CA GLU A 691 87.92 49.69 -6.38
C GLU A 691 89.09 49.82 -5.39
N GLN A 692 88.87 49.38 -4.14
CA GLN A 692 89.91 48.77 -3.30
C GLN A 692 89.31 48.31 -1.95
N MET A 693 88.93 47.04 -1.87
CA MET A 693 89.51 46.06 -0.94
C MET A 693 88.68 44.78 -0.92
N ARG A 694 89.29 43.76 -1.51
CA ARG A 694 88.97 42.34 -1.43
C ARG A 694 89.96 41.74 -0.40
N TRP A 695 89.63 40.56 0.16
CA TRP A 695 90.41 39.68 1.09
C TRP A 695 90.22 40.04 2.57
N THR A 696 89.90 39.15 3.53
CA THR A 696 89.93 37.67 3.68
C THR A 696 89.25 37.33 5.02
N ASN A 697 88.42 36.28 5.11
CA ASN A 697 88.77 35.05 5.85
C ASN A 697 87.68 33.96 5.76
N SER A 698 88.19 32.74 5.65
CA SER A 698 87.60 31.39 5.70
C SER A 698 86.87 31.07 7.02
N GLY A 699 86.04 30.03 7.17
CA GLY A 699 85.64 28.90 6.32
C GLY A 699 84.67 27.95 7.07
N ARG A 700 84.22 26.89 6.35
CA ARG A 700 83.71 25.53 6.75
C ARG A 700 82.97 25.36 8.12
N THR A 701 81.88 24.59 8.27
CA THR A 701 81.75 23.14 7.95
C THR A 701 80.31 22.62 8.19
N THR A 702 79.80 21.83 7.23
CA THR A 702 79.08 20.52 7.32
C THR A 702 77.74 20.26 8.07
N ARG A 703 76.81 19.69 7.26
CA ARG A 703 75.99 18.46 7.42
C ARG A 703 74.77 18.39 8.38
N THR A 704 73.58 18.43 7.75
CA THR A 704 72.45 17.45 7.69
C THR A 704 72.59 16.10 8.42
N PRO A 705 71.50 15.37 8.76
CA PRO A 705 70.21 15.23 8.04
C PRO A 705 69.15 16.28 8.34
#